data_AF-A0A5D2W106-F1
#
_entry.id   AF-A0A5D2W106-F1
#
_cell.length_a   1.000
_cell.length_b   1.000
_cell.length_c   1.000
_cell.angle_alpha   90.00
_cell.angle_beta   90.00
_cell.angle_gamma   90.00
#
_symmetry.space_group_name_H-M   'P 1'
#
loop_
_entity.id
_entity.type
_entity.pdbx_description
1 polymer ?
#
loop_
_entity_poly.entity_id
_entity_poly.type
_entity_poly.pdbx_seq_one_letter_code
_entity_poly.pdbx_strand_id
1 'polypeptide(L)'
;MGYADVNSGNNAVNSLSAPLSGGTGGKVVETVENGVLDTVHMNEDSPYSGNAMLVEDRPSVADEDLNSAAAPLPSVSTSNIERRWSDITSYAPKKKVQSWFQLPNGNWELGKIISSSGTESVISFPEGKVLKVNSDSLIPANPDILDGVDDLMQLSYLNEPSVLYNLQYRYNQDMIYTKAGPVLVAVNPFKEVPLYGNDYIQAYKNKSIESPHVYAIADTAIREMSRDEVNQSIIISGESGAGKTETAKIAMQYLAALGGGSGIEYEILKTNPILEAFGNAKTLRNDNSSRFGKLIEIHFSETGKISGAKIQTFLLEKSRVVQCAEGERSYHIFYQLCAGAPSALKEKLNLKDVGEYNYLKQGNCYSISGVDDSEQFRIVKEALDVVHVSKEDQESVFAMLAAVLWLGNVSFTILDNENHVEAVADESLINVAKLIGCDIADLNLALSTRKMRVGNDNIVQKLTLSQAIVTRDALAKSIYACLFEWLVDQINKSLAVGKRRTGRSISILDIYGFESFDRNSFEQFCINYANERLQQHFNRHLFKLEQEEYIQDGIDWAKVDFDDNQDCLNLFEKKPLGLLSLLDEESTFPNGTDSSFANKLKQHLKSNPCFRGEREKAFTVSHFAGEVTYDTTGFLEKNRDLLHLDSIQLLSSCLCHLPRIFASNMLNQSEKPVVGPLHKAGGADSQKLSVATKFKGQLFQLMQRLESTTPHFIRCIKPNNLQSPGSYEQGLVLQQLRCCGVLEVVRISRSGFPTRMSHQKFARRYGFLLLENVASQDPLSVSVAILHQFNILPEMYQVGYTKLFFRTGQIGALEDTRNRTLHGILHVQSCFRGHQARHHFKELQRGIATLQSFVRGEKTRKEYAVLLQRHRAAITIQKQIKGRNGRKTCKEISDASVVIQSVIRGWLVRRCSGNTGLLKYGASKGNESDEVMVKASFLAELQRRVLRAEAALREKEEENNILHQRLQQYESRWSEYELKMKSMEEVWQKQMRSLQSSLSIAKKSLAVDDSERNSDASVNNASDDREYSWDTGTNHKGPESNGLRPTSAGLSVISRLAEEFEQRSQVFGDDAKFLVEVKSGQVEANLNPDRELRRLKQMFETWKKDYAARLRETKVVLNKLGNEEGALDRVKKKWWGRRNSTRYT
;
A
#
# COMPACT_ATOMS: atom_id res chain seq x y z
N MET A 1 40.09 12.39 37.10
CA MET A 1 40.87 13.62 37.38
C MET A 1 40.76 14.45 36.10
N GLY A 2 40.29 15.70 36.05
CA GLY A 2 40.23 16.79 37.04
C GLY A 2 41.03 17.97 36.46
N TYR A 3 40.66 19.25 36.53
CA TYR A 3 39.63 20.01 37.29
C TYR A 3 38.70 20.78 36.29
N ALA A 4 37.63 21.52 36.60
CA ALA A 4 37.40 22.61 37.59
C ALA A 4 38.43 23.77 37.46
N ASP A 5 38.11 25.05 37.71
CA ASP A 5 36.86 25.72 38.10
C ASP A 5 36.97 27.23 37.81
N VAL A 6 35.87 27.95 37.51
CA VAL A 6 35.75 29.41 37.75
C VAL A 6 34.31 29.76 38.15
N ASN A 7 34.15 30.46 39.28
CA ASN A 7 32.86 30.83 39.86
C ASN A 7 32.42 32.26 39.50
N SER A 8 31.10 32.48 39.36
CA SER A 8 30.31 33.39 40.22
C SER A 8 28.83 33.40 39.81
N GLY A 9 27.85 33.55 40.71
CA GLY A 9 27.93 33.64 42.17
C GLY A 9 26.57 33.41 42.84
N ASN A 10 26.58 33.08 44.14
CA ASN A 10 25.38 32.77 44.94
C ASN A 10 24.68 34.03 45.48
N ASN A 11 23.34 33.98 45.61
CA ASN A 11 22.70 33.83 46.94
C ASN A 11 21.18 33.66 46.85
N ALA A 12 20.61 33.01 47.87
CA ALA A 12 19.16 32.83 48.07
C ALA A 12 18.74 33.43 49.44
N VAL A 13 17.44 33.47 49.74
CA VAL A 13 16.84 33.06 51.05
C VAL A 13 15.33 33.38 51.14
N ASN A 14 14.53 32.32 51.35
CA ASN A 14 13.30 32.18 52.16
C ASN A 14 12.12 33.19 52.14
N SER A 15 10.96 32.67 51.70
CA SER A 15 9.78 32.33 52.56
C SER A 15 8.51 33.23 52.65
N LEU A 16 7.42 32.50 53.00
CA LEU A 16 6.27 32.85 53.86
C LEU A 16 4.90 33.27 53.26
N SER A 17 3.90 32.48 53.68
CA SER A 17 2.49 32.80 54.01
C SER A 17 1.51 33.38 52.95
N ALA A 18 0.36 32.70 52.84
CA ALA A 18 -0.89 33.28 52.37
C ALA A 18 -1.73 33.84 53.55
N PRO A 19 -2.72 34.71 53.30
CA PRO A 19 -3.85 34.94 54.20
C PRO A 19 -5.22 34.60 53.55
N LEU A 20 -6.26 34.50 54.37
CA LEU A 20 -7.65 34.24 53.97
C LEU A 20 -8.59 35.38 54.42
N SER A 21 -9.60 35.68 53.60
CA SER A 21 -10.85 36.35 53.98
C SER A 21 -11.93 36.08 52.91
N GLY A 22 -13.23 36.00 53.22
CA GLY A 22 -13.87 35.85 54.52
C GLY A 22 -15.41 36.04 54.45
N GLY A 23 -16.17 35.19 55.16
CA GLY A 23 -17.64 35.28 55.30
C GLY A 23 -18.45 34.38 54.34
N THR A 24 -19.65 33.91 54.68
CA THR A 24 -20.43 33.97 55.95
C THR A 24 -21.41 32.80 56.05
N GLY A 25 -21.59 32.21 57.25
CA GLY A 25 -22.68 31.26 57.53
C GLY A 25 -22.50 30.40 58.80
N GLY A 26 -23.38 30.55 59.78
CA GLY A 26 -23.58 29.66 60.95
C GLY A 26 -25.08 29.68 61.32
N LYS A 27 -25.63 28.90 62.27
CA LYS A 27 -25.14 27.92 63.27
C LYS A 27 -26.14 26.72 63.26
N VAL A 28 -25.90 25.55 63.87
CA VAL A 28 -26.23 25.11 65.27
C VAL A 28 -26.06 23.56 65.21
N VAL A 29 -25.11 22.87 65.88
CA VAL A 29 -25.06 22.40 67.29
C VAL A 29 -26.29 21.53 67.65
N GLU A 30 -26.23 20.24 68.02
CA GLU A 30 -25.62 19.71 69.27
C GLU A 30 -25.56 18.15 69.32
N THR A 31 -24.38 17.53 69.61
CA THR A 31 -24.16 16.20 70.29
C THR A 31 -24.78 14.89 69.70
N VAL A 32 -24.44 13.63 70.08
CA VAL A 32 -23.65 12.99 71.17
C VAL A 32 -22.74 11.84 70.65
N GLU A 33 -21.59 11.64 71.31
CA GLU A 33 -20.65 10.49 71.44
C GLU A 33 -20.99 9.09 70.82
N ASN A 34 -20.10 8.44 70.03
CA ASN A 34 -18.89 7.61 70.32
C ASN A 34 -19.12 6.08 70.42
N GLY A 35 -18.30 5.27 69.73
CA GLY A 35 -18.27 3.80 69.83
C GLY A 35 -17.24 3.13 68.90
N VAL A 36 -16.35 2.30 69.44
CA VAL A 36 -15.11 1.77 68.81
C VAL A 36 -14.80 0.39 69.43
N LEU A 37 -14.31 -0.66 68.75
CA LEU A 37 -13.78 -0.90 67.39
C LEU A 37 -14.36 -2.25 66.86
N ASP A 38 -14.08 -2.67 65.61
CA ASP A 38 -13.27 -3.90 65.36
C ASP A 38 -12.95 -4.22 63.87
N THR A 39 -12.17 -5.28 63.65
CA THR A 39 -11.44 -5.64 62.42
C THR A 39 -12.28 -6.32 61.33
N VAL A 40 -11.86 -6.12 60.07
CA VAL A 40 -12.42 -6.80 58.89
C VAL A 40 -11.50 -7.93 58.42
N HIS A 41 -12.09 -9.11 58.22
CA HIS A 41 -11.62 -10.15 57.31
C HIS A 41 -12.82 -10.60 56.47
N MET A 42 -12.63 -10.80 55.16
CA MET A 42 -13.65 -11.33 54.25
C MET A 42 -13.12 -12.55 53.51
N ASN A 43 -14.02 -13.47 53.20
CA ASN A 43 -13.73 -14.77 52.58
C ASN A 43 -14.67 -15.02 51.38
N GLU A 44 -14.53 -16.17 50.73
CA GLU A 44 -15.01 -16.44 49.36
C GLU A 44 -16.47 -16.98 49.23
N ASP A 45 -16.92 -17.03 47.97
CA ASP A 45 -17.76 -18.08 47.34
C ASP A 45 -19.29 -17.95 47.06
N SER A 46 -19.73 -18.83 46.14
CA SER A 46 -20.99 -18.97 45.35
C SER A 46 -22.10 -19.79 46.10
N PRO A 47 -23.24 -20.34 45.56
CA PRO A 47 -23.70 -20.56 44.16
C PRO A 47 -25.25 -20.36 43.86
N TYR A 48 -25.81 -21.11 42.88
CA TYR A 48 -27.13 -21.03 42.18
C TYR A 48 -28.43 -21.48 42.92
N SER A 49 -29.59 -20.83 42.61
CA SER A 49 -31.00 -21.34 42.61
C SER A 49 -31.99 -20.23 42.08
N GLY A 50 -33.26 -20.40 41.63
CA GLY A 50 -34.08 -21.57 41.23
C GLY A 50 -35.62 -21.27 41.00
N ASN A 51 -36.25 -21.97 40.04
CA ASN A 51 -37.70 -22.27 39.78
C ASN A 51 -38.88 -21.23 39.83
N ALA A 52 -39.35 -20.83 38.63
CA ALA A 52 -40.71 -20.86 38.01
C ALA A 52 -42.07 -20.78 38.77
N MET A 53 -42.98 -19.89 38.30
CA MET A 53 -44.43 -20.05 37.95
C MET A 53 -44.97 -18.73 37.30
N LEU A 54 -45.57 -18.70 36.09
CA LEU A 54 -46.98 -18.89 35.64
C LEU A 54 -48.00 -17.76 35.98
N VAL A 55 -48.49 -17.06 34.91
CA VAL A 55 -49.91 -16.64 34.61
C VAL A 55 -50.59 -15.65 35.61
N GLU A 56 -51.39 -14.60 35.28
CA GLU A 56 -52.37 -14.34 34.21
C GLU A 56 -52.63 -12.82 33.91
N ASP A 57 -53.21 -12.54 32.74
CA ASP A 57 -54.16 -11.46 32.33
C ASP A 57 -53.92 -9.91 32.36
N ARG A 58 -54.84 -9.26 31.61
CA ARG A 58 -55.03 -7.83 31.25
C ARG A 58 -56.17 -7.17 32.09
N PRO A 59 -56.58 -5.86 31.98
CA PRO A 59 -56.46 -4.95 30.82
C PRO A 59 -56.17 -3.44 31.08
N SER A 60 -56.25 -2.69 29.98
CA SER A 60 -56.10 -1.25 29.72
C SER A 60 -56.85 -0.24 30.61
N VAL A 61 -56.22 0.93 30.78
CA VAL A 61 -56.83 2.27 30.61
C VAL A 61 -55.88 3.10 29.73
N ALA A 62 -56.36 4.12 29.02
CA ALA A 62 -55.58 5.03 28.19
C ALA A 62 -55.68 6.47 28.73
N ASP A 63 -54.70 7.32 28.39
CA ASP A 63 -54.87 8.76 28.22
C ASP A 63 -53.72 9.33 27.37
N GLU A 64 -53.97 10.45 26.71
CA GLU A 64 -53.03 11.16 25.84
C GLU A 64 -52.50 12.41 26.59
N ASP A 65 -51.20 12.74 26.51
CA ASP A 65 -50.77 13.98 25.83
C ASP A 65 -49.23 14.23 25.76
N LEU A 66 -48.88 15.15 24.86
CA LEU A 66 -47.56 15.62 24.46
C LEU A 66 -46.66 16.20 25.59
N ASN A 67 -45.36 15.83 25.63
CA ASN A 67 -44.29 16.67 25.06
C ASN A 67 -42.83 16.16 25.19
N SER A 68 -42.00 16.65 24.26
CA SER A 68 -40.54 16.63 24.12
C SER A 68 -39.65 16.11 25.28
N ALA A 69 -38.96 14.99 25.03
CA ALA A 69 -37.63 14.68 25.60
C ALA A 69 -36.80 13.88 24.56
N ALA A 70 -35.48 14.03 24.56
CA ALA A 70 -34.62 13.38 23.56
C ALA A 70 -34.47 11.87 23.81
N ALA A 71 -34.72 11.06 22.78
CA ALA A 71 -34.51 9.61 22.82
C ALA A 71 -33.01 9.26 22.64
N PRO A 72 -32.48 8.23 23.34
CA PRO A 72 -31.13 7.74 23.10
C PRO A 72 -30.92 7.15 21.70
N LEU A 73 -29.67 7.11 21.25
CA LEU A 73 -29.25 6.46 20.01
C LEU A 73 -29.72 4.99 19.93
N PRO A 74 -30.19 4.51 18.77
CA PRO A 74 -30.49 3.10 18.59
C PRO A 74 -29.19 2.28 18.66
N SER A 75 -29.06 1.46 19.70
CA SER A 75 -27.95 0.52 19.81
C SER A 75 -28.05 -0.53 18.70
N VAL A 76 -27.05 -0.57 17.81
CA VAL A 76 -26.90 -1.65 16.82
C VAL A 76 -26.46 -2.93 17.53
N SER A 77 -27.43 -3.58 18.18
CA SER A 77 -27.23 -4.85 18.88
C SER A 77 -26.98 -5.97 17.88
N THR A 78 -25.90 -6.72 18.09
CA THR A 78 -25.42 -7.82 17.23
C THR A 78 -26.27 -9.10 17.35
N SER A 79 -27.56 -9.00 17.04
CA SER A 79 -28.58 -10.05 17.25
C SER A 79 -28.68 -11.12 16.15
N ASN A 80 -27.73 -11.16 15.20
CA ASN A 80 -27.72 -12.13 14.09
C ASN A 80 -26.53 -13.11 14.11
N ILE A 81 -25.63 -13.04 15.11
CA ILE A 81 -24.41 -13.87 15.15
C ILE A 81 -24.70 -15.33 15.58
N GLU A 82 -25.83 -15.61 16.23
CA GLU A 82 -26.25 -16.98 16.59
C GLU A 82 -27.12 -17.68 15.52
N ARG A 83 -26.61 -17.73 14.27
CA ARG A 83 -26.99 -18.77 13.29
C ARG A 83 -25.75 -19.54 12.85
N ARG A 84 -25.21 -20.29 13.81
CA ARG A 84 -24.07 -21.20 13.66
C ARG A 84 -24.35 -22.21 12.53
N TRP A 85 -23.37 -22.45 11.66
CA TRP A 85 -23.51 -23.41 10.56
C TRP A 85 -23.76 -24.84 11.08
N SER A 86 -24.84 -25.46 10.62
CA SER A 86 -25.13 -26.89 10.76
C SER A 86 -25.93 -27.39 9.55
N ASP A 87 -25.36 -28.37 8.84
CA ASP A 87 -26.00 -29.35 7.95
C ASP A 87 -27.06 -28.85 6.93
N ILE A 88 -26.58 -28.44 5.75
CA ILE A 88 -27.42 -28.17 4.56
C ILE A 88 -28.01 -29.47 3.94
N THR A 89 -27.58 -30.64 4.41
CA THR A 89 -27.84 -31.97 3.81
C THR A 89 -29.20 -32.61 4.12
N SER A 90 -30.15 -31.94 4.79
CA SER A 90 -31.40 -32.60 5.26
C SER A 90 -32.70 -31.77 5.26
N TYR A 91 -33.02 -31.01 4.20
CA TYR A 91 -34.35 -30.38 4.07
C TYR A 91 -35.07 -30.54 2.71
N ALA A 92 -35.86 -31.62 2.62
CA ALA A 92 -36.99 -31.78 1.69
C ALA A 92 -37.97 -32.85 2.25
N PRO A 93 -39.28 -32.84 1.91
CA PRO A 93 -39.98 -31.94 0.99
C PRO A 93 -41.22 -31.24 1.57
N LYS A 94 -41.31 -29.91 1.40
CA LYS A 94 -42.57 -29.13 1.23
C LYS A 94 -42.25 -27.70 0.79
N LYS A 95 -41.41 -27.56 -0.25
CA LYS A 95 -40.96 -26.24 -0.75
C LYS A 95 -42.14 -25.46 -1.32
N LYS A 96 -42.49 -24.33 -0.70
CA LYS A 96 -43.09 -23.19 -1.41
C LYS A 96 -41.98 -22.64 -2.31
N VAL A 97 -41.95 -23.02 -3.58
CA VAL A 97 -40.89 -22.58 -4.49
C VAL A 97 -41.16 -21.13 -4.89
N GLN A 98 -40.27 -20.24 -4.45
CA GLN A 98 -40.15 -18.90 -5.01
C GLN A 98 -39.38 -18.95 -6.32
N SER A 99 -39.83 -18.17 -7.30
CA SER A 99 -39.20 -18.06 -8.61
C SER A 99 -39.31 -16.64 -9.13
N TRP A 100 -38.26 -16.21 -9.81
CA TRP A 100 -38.22 -14.96 -10.56
C TRP A 100 -38.97 -15.13 -11.87
N PHE A 101 -39.82 -14.15 -12.19
CA PHE A 101 -40.48 -14.02 -13.49
C PHE A 101 -40.18 -12.64 -14.08
N GLN A 102 -39.94 -12.59 -15.40
CA GLN A 102 -39.72 -11.31 -16.09
C GLN A 102 -41.05 -10.75 -16.60
N LEU A 103 -41.38 -9.54 -16.17
CA LEU A 103 -42.56 -8.82 -16.62
C LEU A 103 -42.39 -8.29 -18.06
N PRO A 104 -43.48 -7.99 -18.78
CA PRO A 104 -43.42 -7.41 -20.14
C PRO A 104 -42.72 -6.05 -20.26
N ASN A 105 -42.43 -5.37 -19.14
CA ASN A 105 -41.63 -4.14 -19.08
C ASN A 105 -40.12 -4.40 -18.88
N GLY A 106 -39.69 -5.66 -18.83
CA GLY A 106 -38.29 -6.08 -18.65
C GLY A 106 -37.84 -6.25 -17.19
N ASN A 107 -38.62 -5.78 -16.21
CA ASN A 107 -38.29 -5.91 -14.79
C ASN A 107 -38.53 -7.34 -14.27
N TRP A 108 -37.91 -7.68 -13.15
CA TRP A 108 -38.01 -8.97 -12.48
C TRP A 108 -38.79 -8.89 -11.17
N GLU A 109 -39.75 -9.79 -10.99
CA GLU A 109 -40.55 -9.91 -9.77
C GLU A 109 -40.48 -11.32 -9.15
N LEU A 110 -40.61 -11.35 -7.81
CA LEU A 110 -40.56 -12.57 -7.02
C LEU A 110 -41.97 -13.20 -6.89
N GLY A 111 -42.24 -14.22 -7.70
CA GLY A 111 -43.47 -15.01 -7.63
C GLY A 111 -43.35 -16.21 -6.68
N LYS A 112 -44.47 -16.63 -6.09
CA LYS A 112 -44.63 -17.90 -5.37
C LYS A 112 -45.44 -18.88 -6.21
N ILE A 113 -44.85 -20.00 -6.60
CA ILE A 113 -45.52 -21.04 -7.39
C ILE A 113 -46.63 -21.67 -6.54
N ILE A 114 -47.86 -21.65 -7.07
CA ILE A 114 -49.04 -22.25 -6.47
C ILE A 114 -49.20 -23.70 -6.95
N SER A 115 -49.06 -23.91 -8.26
CA SER A 115 -49.16 -25.22 -8.92
C SER A 115 -48.42 -25.21 -10.27
N SER A 116 -47.87 -26.37 -10.64
CA SER A 116 -47.24 -26.59 -11.95
C SER A 116 -47.91 -27.77 -12.64
N SER A 117 -48.27 -27.60 -13.91
CA SER A 117 -48.97 -28.58 -14.74
C SER A 117 -48.28 -28.69 -16.10
N GLY A 118 -47.27 -29.56 -16.18
CA GLY A 118 -46.46 -29.73 -17.38
C GLY A 118 -45.65 -28.46 -17.72
N THR A 119 -45.80 -27.97 -18.94
CA THR A 119 -45.13 -26.76 -19.45
C THR A 119 -45.67 -25.45 -18.87
N GLU A 120 -46.74 -25.48 -18.08
CA GLU A 120 -47.33 -24.26 -17.50
C GLU A 120 -47.28 -24.28 -15.97
N SER A 121 -46.97 -23.12 -15.37
CA SER A 121 -46.97 -22.90 -13.93
C SER A 121 -47.81 -21.68 -13.54
N VAL A 122 -48.52 -21.79 -12.43
CA VAL A 122 -49.34 -20.72 -11.85
C VAL A 122 -48.57 -20.07 -10.70
N ILE A 123 -48.30 -18.77 -10.83
CA ILE A 123 -47.57 -17.96 -9.85
C ILE A 123 -48.48 -16.90 -9.22
N SER A 124 -48.33 -16.68 -7.92
CA SER A 124 -48.86 -15.50 -7.21
C SER A 124 -47.75 -14.48 -6.96
N PHE A 125 -48.05 -13.21 -7.23
CA PHE A 125 -47.20 -12.07 -6.92
C PHE A 125 -47.62 -11.43 -5.58
N PRO A 126 -46.78 -10.57 -4.95
CA PRO A 126 -47.09 -9.96 -3.66
C PRO A 126 -48.41 -9.17 -3.63
N GLU A 127 -48.81 -8.59 -4.76
CA GLU A 127 -50.07 -7.84 -4.95
C GLU A 127 -51.33 -8.73 -5.02
N GLY A 128 -51.21 -10.04 -4.79
CA GLY A 128 -52.32 -11.01 -4.92
C GLY A 128 -52.69 -11.35 -6.38
N LYS A 129 -52.10 -10.66 -7.36
CA LYS A 129 -52.18 -10.96 -8.79
C LYS A 129 -51.66 -12.37 -9.06
N VAL A 130 -52.44 -13.17 -9.79
CA VAL A 130 -52.08 -14.53 -10.20
C VAL A 130 -51.93 -14.57 -11.71
N LEU A 131 -50.81 -15.12 -12.20
CA LEU A 131 -50.57 -15.35 -13.63
C LEU A 131 -50.25 -16.82 -13.89
N LYS A 132 -50.64 -17.28 -15.08
CA LYS A 132 -50.23 -18.58 -15.64
C LYS A 132 -49.15 -18.30 -16.69
N VAL A 133 -48.00 -18.93 -16.55
CA VAL A 133 -46.81 -18.69 -17.38
C VAL A 133 -46.21 -20.00 -17.87
N ASN A 134 -45.34 -19.96 -18.88
CA ASN A 134 -44.52 -21.12 -19.22
C ASN A 134 -43.52 -21.39 -18.07
N SER A 135 -43.45 -22.64 -17.59
CA SER A 135 -42.48 -23.09 -16.59
C SER A 135 -41.02 -22.76 -16.97
N ASP A 136 -40.69 -22.76 -18.26
CA ASP A 136 -39.34 -22.42 -18.77
C ASP A 136 -38.97 -20.93 -18.60
N SER A 137 -39.96 -20.05 -18.36
CA SER A 137 -39.76 -18.63 -18.09
C SER A 137 -39.50 -18.30 -16.61
N LEU A 138 -39.47 -19.32 -15.75
CA LEU A 138 -39.25 -19.18 -14.31
C LEU A 138 -37.79 -19.48 -13.94
N ILE A 139 -37.11 -18.48 -13.38
CA ILE A 139 -35.75 -18.64 -12.85
C ILE A 139 -35.84 -18.94 -11.34
N PRO A 140 -35.08 -19.91 -10.80
CA PRO A 140 -35.12 -20.22 -9.36
C PRO A 140 -34.63 -19.04 -8.51
N ALA A 141 -35.41 -18.71 -7.47
CA ALA A 141 -35.04 -17.68 -6.50
C ALA A 141 -34.29 -18.26 -5.30
N ASN A 142 -33.48 -17.42 -4.64
CA ASN A 142 -32.85 -17.77 -3.37
C ASN A 142 -33.89 -17.79 -2.24
N PRO A 143 -33.69 -18.59 -1.18
CA PRO A 143 -34.53 -18.55 0.02
C PRO A 143 -34.23 -17.28 0.83
N ASP A 144 -35.27 -16.75 1.49
CA ASP A 144 -35.28 -15.48 2.27
C ASP A 144 -34.13 -15.32 3.30
N ILE A 145 -33.47 -16.42 3.70
CA ILE A 145 -32.30 -16.41 4.60
C ILE A 145 -31.01 -15.90 3.93
N LEU A 146 -30.98 -15.78 2.59
CA LEU A 146 -29.88 -15.22 1.79
C LEU A 146 -30.18 -13.80 1.27
N ASP A 147 -31.28 -13.20 1.73
CA ASP A 147 -31.61 -11.80 1.42
C ASP A 147 -30.55 -10.88 2.05
N GLY A 148 -30.06 -9.92 1.27
CA GLY A 148 -29.11 -8.93 1.73
C GLY A 148 -27.69 -9.42 2.09
N VAL A 149 -27.23 -10.61 1.67
CA VAL A 149 -25.84 -11.08 1.91
C VAL A 149 -24.75 -10.05 1.54
N ASP A 150 -23.68 -10.01 2.35
CA ASP A 150 -22.56 -9.07 2.21
C ASP A 150 -21.63 -9.36 1.01
N ASP A 151 -21.67 -10.58 0.46
CA ASP A 151 -20.94 -11.01 -0.74
C ASP A 151 -21.86 -11.85 -1.64
N LEU A 152 -22.01 -11.45 -2.90
CA LEU A 152 -22.84 -12.14 -3.90
C LEU A 152 -22.40 -13.59 -4.13
N MET A 153 -21.15 -13.94 -3.80
CA MET A 153 -20.64 -15.31 -3.77
C MET A 153 -21.43 -16.26 -2.85
N GLN A 154 -22.14 -15.73 -1.86
CA GLN A 154 -22.93 -16.50 -0.88
C GLN A 154 -24.31 -16.92 -1.42
N LEU A 155 -24.74 -16.40 -2.59
CA LEU A 155 -26.00 -16.78 -3.23
C LEU A 155 -25.96 -18.22 -3.77
N SER A 156 -26.96 -19.02 -3.41
CA SER A 156 -27.11 -20.40 -3.89
C SER A 156 -27.44 -20.41 -5.39
N TYR A 157 -28.46 -19.66 -5.79
CA TYR A 157 -28.81 -19.42 -7.18
C TYR A 157 -28.19 -18.09 -7.62
N LEU A 158 -27.01 -18.16 -8.24
CA LEU A 158 -26.36 -17.02 -8.87
C LEU A 158 -26.99 -16.78 -10.25
N ASN A 159 -27.95 -15.87 -10.32
CA ASN A 159 -28.61 -15.43 -11.53
C ASN A 159 -28.90 -13.92 -11.46
N GLU A 160 -29.12 -13.30 -12.62
CA GLU A 160 -29.34 -11.85 -12.75
C GLU A 160 -30.38 -11.29 -11.76
N PRO A 161 -31.62 -11.81 -11.69
CA PRO A 161 -32.62 -11.25 -10.78
C PRO A 161 -32.26 -11.42 -9.30
N SER A 162 -31.55 -12.49 -8.90
CA SER A 162 -31.11 -12.63 -7.50
C SER A 162 -30.01 -11.65 -7.12
N VAL A 163 -29.10 -11.32 -8.04
CA VAL A 163 -28.07 -10.28 -7.81
C VAL A 163 -28.71 -8.90 -7.75
N LEU A 164 -29.62 -8.61 -8.69
CA LEU A 164 -30.36 -7.36 -8.77
C LEU A 164 -31.20 -7.12 -7.50
N TYR A 165 -31.96 -8.13 -7.07
CA TYR A 165 -32.75 -8.09 -5.84
C TYR A 165 -31.89 -7.95 -4.58
N ASN A 166 -30.76 -8.67 -4.48
CA ASN A 166 -29.85 -8.52 -3.33
C ASN A 166 -29.33 -7.08 -3.20
N LEU A 167 -28.89 -6.48 -4.30
CA LEU A 167 -28.42 -5.09 -4.33
C LEU A 167 -29.56 -4.10 -4.04
N GLN A 168 -30.77 -4.34 -4.54
CA GLN A 168 -31.96 -3.52 -4.26
C GLN A 168 -32.36 -3.60 -2.78
N TYR A 169 -32.37 -4.81 -2.20
CA TYR A 169 -32.66 -5.04 -0.77
C TYR A 169 -31.67 -4.30 0.13
N ARG A 170 -30.37 -4.37 -0.18
CA ARG A 170 -29.31 -3.67 0.58
C ARG A 170 -29.39 -2.16 0.40
N TYR A 171 -29.63 -1.67 -0.81
CA TYR A 171 -29.83 -0.24 -1.11
C TYR A 171 -30.99 0.36 -0.31
N ASN A 172 -32.12 -0.36 -0.22
CA ASN A 172 -33.30 0.05 0.56
C ASN A 172 -33.06 0.10 2.09
N GLN A 173 -31.90 -0.40 2.56
CA GLN A 173 -31.47 -0.41 3.97
C GLN A 173 -30.19 0.44 4.17
N ASP A 174 -29.88 1.35 3.24
CA ASP A 174 -28.67 2.19 3.19
C ASP A 174 -27.33 1.42 3.17
N MET A 175 -27.35 0.09 2.96
CA MET A 175 -26.16 -0.75 2.80
C MET A 175 -25.62 -0.68 1.37
N ILE A 176 -25.09 0.49 1.01
CA ILE A 176 -24.65 0.82 -0.37
C ILE A 176 -23.48 0.00 -0.93
N TYR A 177 -22.77 -0.74 -0.08
CA TYR A 177 -21.58 -1.52 -0.47
C TYR A 177 -21.86 -3.03 -0.41
N THR A 178 -21.39 -3.79 -1.41
CA THR A 178 -21.55 -5.26 -1.47
C THR A 178 -20.32 -5.88 -2.13
N LYS A 179 -19.81 -7.03 -1.65
CA LYS A 179 -18.72 -7.76 -2.32
C LYS A 179 -19.27 -8.59 -3.49
N ALA A 180 -18.43 -8.75 -4.51
CA ALA A 180 -18.64 -9.61 -5.66
C ALA A 180 -17.35 -10.42 -5.85
N GLY A 181 -17.07 -11.31 -4.90
CA GLY A 181 -15.75 -11.94 -4.79
C GLY A 181 -14.64 -10.90 -4.57
N PRO A 182 -13.63 -10.78 -5.46
CA PRO A 182 -12.54 -9.81 -5.31
C PRO A 182 -12.93 -8.35 -5.63
N VAL A 183 -14.13 -8.11 -6.16
CA VAL A 183 -14.60 -6.77 -6.57
C VAL A 183 -15.53 -6.18 -5.51
N LEU A 184 -15.42 -4.88 -5.21
CA LEU A 184 -16.41 -4.15 -4.43
C LEU A 184 -17.43 -3.47 -5.36
N VAL A 185 -18.72 -3.72 -5.14
CA VAL A 185 -19.83 -2.98 -5.76
C VAL A 185 -20.26 -1.86 -4.81
N ALA A 186 -20.45 -0.65 -5.35
CA ALA A 186 -20.89 0.53 -4.63
C ALA A 186 -22.08 1.19 -5.36
N VAL A 187 -23.24 1.29 -4.72
CA VAL A 187 -24.45 1.90 -5.31
C VAL A 187 -24.61 3.33 -4.77
N ASN A 188 -24.72 4.34 -5.65
CA ASN A 188 -24.80 5.74 -5.21
C ASN A 188 -26.09 6.03 -4.42
N PRO A 189 -26.03 6.41 -3.13
CA PRO A 189 -27.23 6.73 -2.34
C PRO A 189 -27.97 8.01 -2.77
N PHE A 190 -27.30 8.94 -3.46
CA PHE A 190 -27.74 10.34 -3.70
C PHE A 190 -28.07 11.15 -2.43
N LYS A 191 -27.71 10.64 -1.24
CA LYS A 191 -27.80 11.30 0.07
C LYS A 191 -26.57 10.95 0.90
N GLU A 192 -26.32 11.70 1.97
CA GLU A 192 -25.34 11.30 2.98
C GLU A 192 -25.82 10.02 3.71
N VAL A 193 -24.87 9.16 4.08
CA VAL A 193 -25.11 7.91 4.83
C VAL A 193 -24.11 7.80 5.98
N PRO A 194 -24.52 7.33 7.18
CA PRO A 194 -23.69 7.34 8.39
C PRO A 194 -22.69 6.16 8.44
N LEU A 195 -21.96 5.94 7.34
CA LEU A 195 -20.96 4.86 7.19
C LEU A 195 -19.51 5.36 7.28
N TYR A 196 -19.33 6.68 7.34
CA TYR A 196 -18.03 7.35 7.30
C TYR A 196 -17.74 8.06 8.62
N GLY A 197 -16.48 8.04 9.07
CA GLY A 197 -16.07 8.71 10.30
C GLY A 197 -14.91 7.99 11.00
N ASN A 198 -14.34 8.65 12.00
CA ASN A 198 -13.16 8.15 12.72
C ASN A 198 -13.40 6.79 13.38
N ASP A 199 -14.61 6.54 13.90
CA ASP A 199 -14.95 5.28 14.57
C ASP A 199 -14.94 4.10 13.57
N TYR A 200 -15.52 4.29 12.38
CA TYR A 200 -15.43 3.31 11.28
C TYR A 200 -13.98 3.10 10.83
N ILE A 201 -13.18 4.18 10.72
CA ILE A 201 -11.75 4.08 10.36
C ILE A 201 -10.98 3.22 11.39
N GLN A 202 -11.17 3.45 12.69
CA GLN A 202 -10.53 2.60 13.71
C GLN A 202 -11.11 1.17 13.72
N ALA A 203 -12.40 0.98 13.45
CA ALA A 203 -13.04 -0.33 13.45
C ALA A 203 -12.52 -1.24 12.32
N TYR A 204 -12.34 -0.72 11.10
CA TYR A 204 -11.72 -1.48 10.00
C TYR A 204 -10.24 -1.76 10.27
N LYS A 205 -9.48 -0.74 10.71
CA LYS A 205 -8.07 -0.86 11.09
C LYS A 205 -7.82 -1.94 12.17
N ASN A 206 -8.70 -2.01 13.17
CA ASN A 206 -8.65 -2.99 14.25
C ASN A 206 -9.32 -4.34 13.90
N LYS A 207 -9.94 -4.44 12.71
CA LYS A 207 -10.74 -5.60 12.25
C LYS A 207 -11.87 -6.00 13.20
N SER A 208 -12.50 -5.03 13.88
CA SER A 208 -13.75 -5.27 14.61
C SER A 208 -14.98 -5.27 13.70
N ILE A 209 -14.82 -4.86 12.43
CA ILE A 209 -15.82 -4.89 11.36
C ILE A 209 -15.15 -5.44 10.09
N GLU A 210 -15.78 -6.39 9.40
CA GLU A 210 -15.30 -6.97 8.13
C GLU A 210 -16.33 -6.90 6.97
N SER A 211 -17.43 -6.16 7.17
CA SER A 211 -18.46 -5.91 6.15
C SER A 211 -17.89 -5.16 4.91
N PRO A 212 -18.57 -5.23 3.74
CA PRO A 212 -18.10 -4.57 2.52
C PRO A 212 -18.04 -3.05 2.68
N HIS A 213 -16.86 -2.47 2.42
CA HIS A 213 -16.64 -1.03 2.42
C HIS A 213 -15.37 -0.67 1.66
N VAL A 214 -15.27 0.57 1.15
CA VAL A 214 -14.05 1.12 0.54
C VAL A 214 -12.85 1.06 1.49
N TYR A 215 -13.12 1.21 2.79
CA TYR A 215 -12.12 1.12 3.86
C TYR A 215 -11.49 -0.28 3.93
N ALA A 216 -12.27 -1.35 3.79
CA ALA A 216 -11.74 -2.73 3.78
C ALA A 216 -10.84 -3.01 2.56
N ILE A 217 -11.10 -2.36 1.42
CA ILE A 217 -10.25 -2.42 0.22
C ILE A 217 -8.95 -1.65 0.45
N ALA A 218 -9.02 -0.39 0.90
CA ALA A 218 -7.84 0.43 1.17
C ALA A 218 -6.94 -0.15 2.28
N ASP A 219 -7.53 -0.73 3.33
CA ASP A 219 -6.84 -1.46 4.40
C ASP A 219 -6.13 -2.71 3.88
N THR A 220 -6.76 -3.42 2.94
CA THR A 220 -6.14 -4.58 2.30
C THR A 220 -4.99 -4.16 1.42
N ALA A 221 -5.14 -3.12 0.58
CA ALA A 221 -4.04 -2.57 -0.20
C ALA A 221 -2.83 -2.15 0.67
N ILE A 222 -3.03 -1.44 1.79
CA ILE A 222 -1.93 -1.11 2.73
C ILE A 222 -1.25 -2.38 3.28
N ARG A 223 -2.05 -3.36 3.74
CA ARG A 223 -1.52 -4.60 4.30
C ARG A 223 -0.77 -5.45 3.28
N GLU A 224 -1.20 -5.48 2.02
CA GLU A 224 -0.55 -6.29 0.98
C GLU A 224 0.69 -5.61 0.42
N MET A 225 0.67 -4.28 0.20
CA MET A 225 1.88 -3.48 -0.06
C MET A 225 2.96 -3.69 1.01
N SER A 226 2.57 -3.74 2.28
CA SER A 226 3.50 -3.90 3.41
C SER A 226 3.94 -5.36 3.63
N ARG A 227 3.23 -6.34 3.06
CA ARG A 227 3.47 -7.79 3.23
C ARG A 227 4.32 -8.37 2.11
N ASP A 228 4.02 -7.98 0.87
CA ASP A 228 4.61 -8.57 -0.34
C ASP A 228 5.58 -7.61 -1.05
N GLU A 229 5.68 -6.35 -0.58
CA GLU A 229 6.53 -5.28 -1.12
C GLU A 229 6.26 -4.88 -2.58
N VAL A 230 5.07 -5.23 -3.09
CA VAL A 230 4.58 -4.87 -4.43
C VAL A 230 3.65 -3.66 -4.36
N ASN A 231 3.74 -2.77 -5.34
CA ASN A 231 2.88 -1.60 -5.45
C ASN A 231 1.43 -1.99 -5.75
N GLN A 232 0.49 -1.18 -5.30
CA GLN A 232 -0.94 -1.47 -5.38
C GLN A 232 -1.64 -0.42 -6.24
N SER A 233 -2.75 -0.79 -6.88
CA SER A 233 -3.68 0.17 -7.47
C SER A 233 -5.12 -0.07 -6.99
N ILE A 234 -5.87 1.01 -6.79
CA ILE A 234 -7.30 0.99 -6.52
C ILE A 234 -7.97 1.61 -7.74
N ILE A 235 -8.63 0.78 -8.54
CA ILE A 235 -9.22 1.16 -9.83
C ILE A 235 -10.72 1.32 -9.65
N ILE A 236 -11.20 2.57 -9.77
CA ILE A 236 -12.61 2.94 -9.54
C ILE A 236 -13.25 3.24 -10.89
N SER A 237 -14.34 2.52 -11.22
CA SER A 237 -14.99 2.58 -12.54
C SER A 237 -16.51 2.43 -12.45
N GLY A 238 -17.23 2.75 -13.52
CA GLY A 238 -18.70 2.86 -13.55
C GLY A 238 -19.17 4.08 -14.36
N GLU A 239 -20.47 4.24 -14.58
CA GLU A 239 -21.04 5.32 -15.41
C GLU A 239 -20.86 6.73 -14.80
N SER A 240 -21.14 7.78 -15.60
CA SER A 240 -21.16 9.15 -15.07
C SER A 240 -22.31 9.34 -14.07
N GLY A 241 -22.06 10.06 -12.98
CA GLY A 241 -22.98 10.19 -11.84
C GLY A 241 -23.01 8.98 -10.88
N ALA A 242 -22.28 7.89 -11.14
CA ALA A 242 -22.30 6.70 -10.28
C ALA A 242 -21.52 6.81 -8.95
N GLY A 243 -20.89 7.96 -8.64
CA GLY A 243 -20.19 8.19 -7.36
C GLY A 243 -18.69 7.82 -7.32
N LYS A 244 -18.03 7.69 -8.48
CA LYS A 244 -16.59 7.34 -8.58
C LYS A 244 -15.67 8.29 -7.81
N THR A 245 -15.80 9.59 -8.03
CA THR A 245 -14.93 10.60 -7.39
C THR A 245 -15.14 10.70 -5.88
N GLU A 246 -16.36 10.50 -5.38
CA GLU A 246 -16.62 10.38 -3.93
C GLU A 246 -16.03 9.10 -3.34
N THR A 247 -16.15 7.98 -4.04
CA THR A 247 -15.48 6.71 -3.68
C THR A 247 -13.96 6.89 -3.61
N ALA A 248 -13.37 7.67 -4.52
CA ALA A 248 -11.95 8.01 -4.52
C ALA A 248 -11.56 8.91 -3.34
N LYS A 249 -12.38 9.91 -2.99
CA LYS A 249 -12.21 10.75 -1.79
C LYS A 249 -12.26 9.90 -0.52
N ILE A 250 -13.23 8.99 -0.39
CA ILE A 250 -13.39 8.09 0.77
C ILE A 250 -12.18 7.15 0.91
N ALA A 251 -11.68 6.58 -0.20
CA ALA A 251 -10.46 5.78 -0.19
C ALA A 251 -9.24 6.61 0.28
N MET A 252 -9.07 7.80 -0.28
CA MET A 252 -7.98 8.72 0.05
C MET A 252 -8.01 9.16 1.53
N GLN A 253 -9.19 9.44 2.08
CA GLN A 253 -9.38 9.76 3.51
C GLN A 253 -8.92 8.63 4.43
N TYR A 254 -9.19 7.36 4.09
CA TYR A 254 -8.72 6.21 4.87
C TYR A 254 -7.20 6.08 4.82
N LEU A 255 -6.59 6.19 3.63
CA LEU A 255 -5.13 6.17 3.48
C LEU A 255 -4.46 7.32 4.25
N ALA A 256 -5.04 8.52 4.18
CA ALA A 256 -4.60 9.71 4.92
C ALA A 256 -4.66 9.50 6.45
N ALA A 257 -5.77 8.99 6.96
CA ALA A 257 -5.96 8.75 8.40
C ALA A 257 -5.05 7.65 8.97
N LEU A 258 -4.64 6.67 8.14
CA LEU A 258 -3.67 5.63 8.54
C LEU A 258 -2.21 6.05 8.37
N GLY A 259 -1.89 6.82 7.33
CA GLY A 259 -0.52 7.25 7.01
C GLY A 259 0.09 8.31 7.95
N GLY A 260 -0.71 8.80 8.90
CA GLY A 260 -0.54 10.10 9.55
C GLY A 260 0.80 10.37 10.25
N GLY A 261 1.32 11.57 10.03
CA GLY A 261 2.33 12.21 10.88
C GLY A 261 3.13 13.34 10.24
N SER A 262 2.76 13.84 9.06
CA SER A 262 3.59 14.79 8.30
C SER A 262 2.90 16.09 7.87
N GLY A 263 1.56 16.15 7.87
CA GLY A 263 0.76 17.29 7.40
C GLY A 263 0.39 17.18 5.92
N ILE A 264 1.18 16.45 5.13
CA ILE A 264 0.97 16.24 3.68
C ILE A 264 -0.36 15.52 3.39
N GLU A 265 -0.90 14.79 4.37
CA GLU A 265 -2.16 14.09 4.27
C GLU A 265 -3.35 15.07 4.10
N TYR A 266 -3.23 16.28 4.67
CA TYR A 266 -4.17 17.39 4.48
C TYR A 266 -3.98 18.08 3.12
N GLU A 267 -2.73 18.30 2.69
CA GLU A 267 -2.43 18.85 1.36
C GLU A 267 -3.01 17.97 0.24
N ILE A 268 -2.79 16.65 0.31
CA ILE A 268 -3.31 15.66 -0.66
C ILE A 268 -4.84 15.77 -0.78
N LEU A 269 -5.56 15.82 0.34
CA LEU A 269 -7.02 15.95 0.36
C LEU A 269 -7.48 17.29 -0.27
N LYS A 270 -6.79 18.39 0.05
CA LYS A 270 -7.07 19.75 -0.47
C LYS A 270 -6.72 19.95 -1.95
N THR A 271 -6.06 19.00 -2.63
CA THR A 271 -5.93 19.07 -4.09
C THR A 271 -7.25 18.90 -4.84
N ASN A 272 -8.22 18.16 -4.27
CA ASN A 272 -9.46 17.81 -4.99
C ASN A 272 -10.32 19.03 -5.36
N PRO A 273 -10.61 20.02 -4.47
CA PRO A 273 -11.31 21.25 -4.85
C PRO A 273 -10.69 22.00 -6.03
N ILE A 274 -9.35 22.07 -6.12
CA ILE A 274 -8.65 22.72 -7.24
C ILE A 274 -8.89 21.93 -8.53
N LEU A 275 -8.69 20.61 -8.48
CA LEU A 275 -8.83 19.75 -9.65
C LEU A 275 -10.28 19.62 -10.13
N GLU A 276 -11.26 19.70 -9.22
CA GLU A 276 -12.69 19.70 -9.56
C GLU A 276 -13.12 21.07 -10.13
N ALA A 277 -12.65 22.19 -9.58
CA ALA A 277 -12.97 23.51 -10.14
C ALA A 277 -12.47 23.69 -11.58
N PHE A 278 -11.24 23.26 -11.88
CA PHE A 278 -10.64 23.39 -13.20
C PHE A 278 -10.89 22.19 -14.15
N GLY A 279 -11.33 21.05 -13.62
CA GLY A 279 -11.46 19.79 -14.39
C GLY A 279 -12.88 19.20 -14.42
N ASN A 280 -13.82 19.68 -13.60
CA ASN A 280 -15.21 19.23 -13.61
C ASN A 280 -16.16 20.30 -14.18
N ALA A 281 -17.28 19.83 -14.71
CA ALA A 281 -18.37 20.66 -15.23
C ALA A 281 -19.74 19.99 -15.03
N LYS A 282 -20.82 20.78 -15.14
CA LYS A 282 -22.18 20.25 -15.20
C LYS A 282 -22.46 19.71 -16.60
N THR A 283 -22.99 18.50 -16.63
CA THR A 283 -23.48 17.79 -17.81
C THR A 283 -24.97 17.48 -17.67
N LEU A 284 -25.63 17.06 -18.75
CA LEU A 284 -27.04 16.63 -18.69
C LEU A 284 -27.32 15.45 -17.74
N ARG A 285 -26.29 14.70 -17.29
CA ARG A 285 -26.45 13.51 -16.43
C ARG A 285 -25.82 13.63 -15.03
N ASN A 286 -24.98 14.63 -14.79
CA ASN A 286 -24.24 14.82 -13.55
C ASN A 286 -23.75 16.28 -13.42
N ASP A 287 -23.99 16.90 -12.26
CA ASP A 287 -23.77 18.32 -12.03
C ASP A 287 -22.32 18.67 -11.63
N ASN A 288 -21.57 17.69 -11.14
CA ASN A 288 -20.12 17.77 -10.89
C ASN A 288 -19.43 16.59 -11.60
N SER A 289 -19.28 16.68 -12.93
CA SER A 289 -18.71 15.61 -13.76
C SER A 289 -17.26 15.89 -14.13
N SER A 290 -16.34 15.04 -13.67
CA SER A 290 -14.94 15.05 -14.08
C SER A 290 -14.83 14.87 -15.61
N ARG A 291 -14.24 15.85 -16.29
CA ARG A 291 -13.96 15.84 -17.75
C ARG A 291 -12.47 15.59 -18.03
N PHE A 292 -11.83 14.84 -17.13
CA PHE A 292 -10.46 14.34 -17.19
C PHE A 292 -10.34 13.08 -16.32
N GLY A 293 -9.29 12.28 -16.55
CA GLY A 293 -8.88 11.21 -15.64
C GLY A 293 -7.75 11.64 -14.72
N LYS A 294 -7.75 11.18 -13.47
CA LYS A 294 -6.69 11.40 -12.47
C LYS A 294 -6.16 10.07 -11.90
N LEU A 295 -4.85 9.87 -11.99
CA LEU A 295 -4.11 8.87 -11.24
C LEU A 295 -3.38 9.58 -10.09
N ILE A 296 -3.70 9.21 -8.85
CA ILE A 296 -3.08 9.77 -7.65
C ILE A 296 -2.24 8.65 -7.02
N GLU A 297 -0.93 8.72 -7.21
CA GLU A 297 0.04 7.80 -6.64
C GLU A 297 0.49 8.33 -5.27
N ILE A 298 0.13 7.65 -4.19
CA ILE A 298 0.53 8.00 -2.82
C ILE A 298 1.76 7.15 -2.47
N HIS A 299 2.85 7.78 -2.05
CA HIS A 299 4.12 7.13 -1.70
C HIS A 299 4.19 6.89 -0.19
N PHE A 300 4.72 5.73 0.21
CA PHE A 300 4.78 5.33 1.62
C PHE A 300 6.21 5.08 2.11
N SER A 301 6.45 5.35 3.40
CA SER A 301 7.70 5.04 4.09
C SER A 301 7.87 3.53 4.34
N GLU A 302 9.07 3.12 4.74
CA GLU A 302 9.35 1.75 5.21
C GLU A 302 8.45 1.37 6.41
N THR A 303 8.07 2.39 7.20
CA THR A 303 7.17 2.33 8.36
C THR A 303 5.68 2.47 8.04
N GLY A 304 5.29 2.52 6.76
CA GLY A 304 3.88 2.56 6.33
C GLY A 304 3.18 3.92 6.49
N LYS A 305 3.93 5.01 6.72
CA LYS A 305 3.41 6.39 6.73
C LYS A 305 3.41 6.99 5.34
N ILE A 306 2.57 7.98 5.07
CA ILE A 306 2.65 8.73 3.80
C ILE A 306 3.92 9.58 3.81
N SER A 307 4.72 9.49 2.75
CA SER A 307 5.96 10.27 2.58
C SER A 307 5.84 11.38 1.54
N GLY A 308 4.95 11.20 0.56
CA GLY A 308 4.72 12.11 -0.56
C GLY A 308 3.59 11.60 -1.46
N ALA A 309 3.25 12.35 -2.50
CA ALA A 309 2.30 11.90 -3.52
C ALA A 309 2.62 12.51 -4.89
N LYS A 310 2.05 11.91 -5.94
CA LYS A 310 2.11 12.41 -7.31
C LYS A 310 0.74 12.27 -7.98
N ILE A 311 0.26 13.35 -8.56
CA ILE A 311 -0.94 13.39 -9.41
C ILE A 311 -0.51 13.39 -10.87
N GLN A 312 -1.11 12.52 -11.68
CA GLN A 312 -1.04 12.61 -13.14
C GLN A 312 -2.45 12.68 -13.72
N THR A 313 -2.68 13.67 -14.57
CA THR A 313 -3.93 13.86 -15.30
C THR A 313 -3.85 13.30 -16.72
N PHE A 314 -5.02 12.99 -17.28
CA PHE A 314 -5.20 12.38 -18.61
C PHE A 314 -6.45 12.96 -19.27
N LEU A 315 -6.38 13.27 -20.57
CA LEU A 315 -7.49 13.80 -21.39
C LEU A 315 -8.38 14.85 -20.71
N LEU A 316 -7.90 16.09 -20.60
CA LEU A 316 -8.79 17.23 -20.35
C LEU A 316 -9.66 17.49 -21.60
N GLU A 317 -10.98 17.58 -21.43
CA GLU A 317 -11.93 17.88 -22.51
C GLU A 317 -11.80 19.35 -22.96
N LYS A 318 -10.84 19.63 -23.86
CA LYS A 318 -10.52 21.00 -24.30
C LYS A 318 -11.70 21.72 -24.96
N SER A 319 -12.54 21.02 -25.72
CA SER A 319 -13.68 21.60 -26.44
C SER A 319 -14.66 22.33 -25.51
N ARG A 320 -14.86 21.83 -24.28
CA ARG A 320 -15.71 22.45 -23.25
C ARG A 320 -15.31 23.88 -22.85
N VAL A 321 -14.07 24.29 -23.13
CA VAL A 321 -13.58 25.66 -22.88
C VAL A 321 -14.26 26.69 -23.80
N VAL A 322 -14.63 26.27 -25.01
CA VAL A 322 -15.09 27.18 -26.09
C VAL A 322 -16.49 26.84 -26.64
N GLN A 323 -16.94 25.60 -26.45
CA GLN A 323 -18.22 25.07 -26.89
C GLN A 323 -18.93 24.35 -25.74
N CYS A 324 -20.22 24.60 -25.54
CA CYS A 324 -21.06 23.90 -24.55
C CYS A 324 -22.42 23.54 -25.17
N ALA A 325 -22.96 22.38 -24.81
CA ALA A 325 -24.31 21.98 -25.18
C ALA A 325 -25.36 22.67 -24.29
N GLU A 326 -26.59 22.81 -24.81
CA GLU A 326 -27.70 23.37 -24.05
C GLU A 326 -28.02 22.52 -22.80
N GLY A 327 -28.18 23.17 -21.65
CA GLY A 327 -28.34 22.53 -20.33
C GLY A 327 -27.02 22.18 -19.63
N GLU A 328 -25.86 22.32 -20.28
CA GLU A 328 -24.55 22.08 -19.69
C GLU A 328 -23.84 23.36 -19.26
N ARG A 329 -22.80 23.23 -18.41
CA ARG A 329 -21.86 24.32 -18.11
C ARG A 329 -20.48 24.05 -18.70
N SER A 330 -19.68 25.10 -18.85
CA SER A 330 -18.22 24.97 -18.95
C SER A 330 -17.63 24.60 -17.57
N TYR A 331 -16.30 24.58 -17.45
CA TYR A 331 -15.60 24.27 -16.20
C TYR A 331 -16.01 25.21 -15.06
N HIS A 332 -16.21 24.64 -13.87
CA HIS A 332 -16.81 25.36 -12.74
C HIS A 332 -16.04 26.64 -12.35
N ILE A 333 -14.71 26.64 -12.48
CA ILE A 333 -13.85 27.77 -12.10
C ILE A 333 -14.22 29.09 -12.80
N PHE A 334 -14.78 29.07 -14.02
CA PHE A 334 -15.21 30.30 -14.69
C PHE A 334 -16.40 30.97 -13.98
N TYR A 335 -17.40 30.18 -13.60
CA TYR A 335 -18.59 30.63 -12.87
C TYR A 335 -18.22 31.06 -11.44
N GLN A 336 -17.36 30.29 -10.79
CA GLN A 336 -16.80 30.59 -9.47
C GLN A 336 -16.01 31.90 -9.45
N LEU A 337 -15.17 32.14 -10.46
CA LEU A 337 -14.41 33.39 -10.60
C LEU A 337 -15.34 34.60 -10.80
N CYS A 338 -16.34 34.49 -11.69
CA CYS A 338 -17.30 35.57 -11.92
C CYS A 338 -18.17 35.85 -10.68
N ALA A 339 -18.58 34.82 -9.94
CA ALA A 339 -19.35 34.95 -8.72
C ALA A 339 -18.49 35.51 -7.56
N GLY A 340 -17.50 34.74 -7.09
CA GLY A 340 -16.81 34.93 -5.82
C GLY A 340 -15.54 35.78 -5.84
N ALA A 341 -15.07 36.29 -6.98
CA ALA A 341 -13.91 37.19 -6.98
C ALA A 341 -14.19 38.48 -6.18
N PRO A 342 -13.28 38.91 -5.28
CA PRO A 342 -13.40 40.20 -4.58
C PRO A 342 -13.42 41.38 -5.57
N SER A 343 -14.07 42.50 -5.21
CA SER A 343 -14.25 43.66 -6.11
C SER A 343 -12.93 44.16 -6.73
N ALA A 344 -11.88 44.32 -5.92
CA ALA A 344 -10.56 44.73 -6.41
C ALA A 344 -9.93 43.73 -7.42
N LEU A 345 -10.26 42.44 -7.34
CA LEU A 345 -9.84 41.45 -8.33
C LEU A 345 -10.72 41.51 -9.59
N LYS A 346 -12.04 41.73 -9.44
CA LYS A 346 -12.97 41.95 -10.58
C LYS A 346 -12.59 43.19 -11.38
N GLU A 347 -12.25 44.29 -10.71
CA GLU A 347 -11.73 45.52 -11.32
C GLU A 347 -10.35 45.30 -11.99
N LYS A 348 -9.42 44.61 -11.33
CA LYS A 348 -8.09 44.31 -11.91
C LYS A 348 -8.18 43.47 -13.19
N LEU A 349 -9.09 42.50 -13.21
CA LEU A 349 -9.31 41.55 -14.30
C LEU A 349 -10.33 42.02 -15.36
N ASN A 350 -11.01 43.15 -15.15
CA ASN A 350 -12.18 43.58 -15.92
C ASN A 350 -13.20 42.42 -16.08
N LEU A 351 -13.66 41.84 -14.96
CA LEU A 351 -14.66 40.77 -14.99
C LEU A 351 -16.09 41.32 -15.14
N LYS A 352 -16.84 40.70 -16.05
CA LYS A 352 -18.25 40.96 -16.38
C LYS A 352 -19.17 39.87 -15.82
N ASP A 353 -20.48 39.99 -16.02
CA ASP A 353 -21.41 38.93 -15.65
C ASP A 353 -21.22 37.67 -16.53
N VAL A 354 -21.59 36.50 -16.00
CA VAL A 354 -21.52 35.21 -16.71
C VAL A 354 -22.27 35.24 -18.03
N GLY A 355 -23.41 35.96 -18.12
CA GLY A 355 -24.20 36.11 -19.34
C GLY A 355 -23.53 36.93 -20.45
N GLU A 356 -22.53 37.75 -20.12
CA GLU A 356 -21.83 38.61 -21.10
C GLU A 356 -20.73 37.87 -21.88
N TYR A 357 -20.33 36.66 -21.45
CA TYR A 357 -19.24 35.90 -22.08
C TYR A 357 -19.75 34.87 -23.09
N ASN A 358 -19.29 34.99 -24.34
CA ASN A 358 -19.68 34.15 -25.48
C ASN A 358 -19.38 32.64 -25.28
N TYR A 359 -18.38 32.26 -24.49
CA TYR A 359 -18.09 30.86 -24.19
C TYR A 359 -19.00 30.28 -23.08
N LEU A 360 -19.54 31.12 -22.18
CA LEU A 360 -20.37 30.64 -21.05
C LEU A 360 -21.86 30.65 -21.38
N LYS A 361 -22.32 31.62 -22.19
CA LYS A 361 -23.75 31.79 -22.51
C LYS A 361 -24.35 30.68 -23.39
N GLN A 362 -23.52 29.90 -24.09
CA GLN A 362 -23.98 28.87 -25.04
C GLN A 362 -24.85 27.77 -24.42
N GLY A 363 -24.55 27.39 -23.17
CA GLY A 363 -25.26 26.30 -22.50
C GLY A 363 -26.61 26.71 -21.89
N ASN A 364 -26.98 28.00 -21.91
CA ASN A 364 -28.15 28.56 -21.20
C ASN A 364 -28.21 28.23 -19.67
N CYS A 365 -27.13 27.72 -19.09
CA CYS A 365 -27.05 27.26 -17.69
C CYS A 365 -26.02 28.08 -16.91
N TYR A 366 -26.49 28.99 -16.06
CA TYR A 366 -25.64 29.92 -15.33
C TYR A 366 -25.31 29.45 -13.90
N SER A 367 -26.28 28.83 -13.21
CA SER A 367 -26.15 28.33 -11.83
C SER A 367 -26.44 26.82 -11.72
N ILE A 368 -26.22 26.24 -10.54
CA ILE A 368 -26.57 24.86 -10.19
C ILE A 368 -27.44 24.86 -8.94
N SER A 369 -28.48 24.01 -8.91
CA SER A 369 -29.36 23.88 -7.75
C SER A 369 -28.58 23.41 -6.51
N GLY A 370 -28.60 24.18 -5.43
CA GLY A 370 -27.94 23.85 -4.17
C GLY A 370 -26.42 24.10 -4.12
N VAL A 371 -25.82 24.71 -5.15
CA VAL A 371 -24.38 25.06 -5.17
C VAL A 371 -24.19 26.57 -5.24
N ASP A 372 -23.50 27.13 -4.25
CA ASP A 372 -23.03 28.51 -4.28
C ASP A 372 -21.61 28.57 -4.89
N ASP A 373 -21.52 28.99 -6.16
CA ASP A 373 -20.25 29.17 -6.86
C ASP A 373 -19.33 30.23 -6.19
N SER A 374 -19.87 31.18 -5.41
CA SER A 374 -19.05 32.14 -4.65
C SER A 374 -18.37 31.48 -3.45
N GLU A 375 -19.08 30.65 -2.70
CA GLU A 375 -18.49 29.85 -1.62
C GLU A 375 -17.48 28.82 -2.17
N GLN A 376 -17.79 28.18 -3.30
CA GLN A 376 -16.83 27.27 -3.95
C GLN A 376 -15.54 28.01 -4.36
N PHE A 377 -15.61 29.25 -4.86
CA PHE A 377 -14.42 30.06 -5.12
C PHE A 377 -13.57 30.31 -3.87
N ARG A 378 -14.22 30.54 -2.71
CA ARG A 378 -13.53 30.68 -1.42
C ARG A 378 -12.78 29.40 -1.04
N ILE A 379 -13.40 28.24 -1.21
CA ILE A 379 -12.80 26.93 -0.94
C ILE A 379 -11.61 26.66 -1.89
N VAL A 380 -11.73 26.98 -3.18
CA VAL A 380 -10.63 26.85 -4.16
C VAL A 380 -9.45 27.76 -3.80
N LYS A 381 -9.71 28.99 -3.36
CA LYS A 381 -8.66 29.93 -2.93
C LYS A 381 -7.95 29.45 -1.65
N GLU A 382 -8.68 28.91 -0.68
CA GLU A 382 -8.09 28.28 0.52
C GLU A 382 -7.26 27.05 0.14
N ALA A 383 -7.73 26.22 -0.79
CA ALA A 383 -6.99 25.06 -1.28
C ALA A 383 -5.68 25.44 -1.99
N LEU A 384 -5.68 26.50 -2.81
CA LEU A 384 -4.47 27.03 -3.46
C LEU A 384 -3.44 27.55 -2.43
N ASP A 385 -3.91 28.09 -1.29
CA ASP A 385 -3.03 28.48 -0.18
C ASP A 385 -2.44 27.27 0.57
N VAL A 386 -3.24 26.21 0.78
CA VAL A 386 -2.77 24.98 1.45
C VAL A 386 -1.73 24.22 0.60
N VAL A 387 -1.83 24.29 -0.73
CA VAL A 387 -0.87 23.65 -1.67
C VAL A 387 0.24 24.65 -2.10
N HIS A 388 0.50 25.66 -1.26
CA HIS A 388 1.59 26.65 -1.35
C HIS A 388 1.73 27.39 -2.69
N VAL A 389 0.64 27.59 -3.44
CA VAL A 389 0.64 28.41 -4.67
C VAL A 389 0.70 29.88 -4.28
N SER A 390 1.71 30.63 -4.74
CA SER A 390 1.92 32.02 -4.31
C SER A 390 0.75 32.95 -4.68
N LYS A 391 0.60 34.09 -4.00
CA LYS A 391 -0.46 35.06 -4.34
C LYS A 391 -0.30 35.67 -5.74
N GLU A 392 0.94 35.89 -6.17
CA GLU A 392 1.29 36.38 -7.51
C GLU A 392 0.94 35.34 -8.59
N ASP A 393 1.19 34.06 -8.30
CA ASP A 393 0.76 32.92 -9.12
C ASP A 393 -0.77 32.80 -9.18
N GLN A 394 -1.47 32.91 -8.03
CA GLN A 394 -2.94 32.86 -7.97
C GLN A 394 -3.57 33.96 -8.84
N GLU A 395 -3.10 35.20 -8.72
CA GLU A 395 -3.56 36.29 -9.57
C GLU A 395 -3.24 36.07 -11.05
N SER A 396 -2.07 35.48 -11.36
CA SER A 396 -1.71 35.12 -12.73
C SER A 396 -2.61 34.01 -13.30
N VAL A 397 -2.99 33.02 -12.50
CA VAL A 397 -3.96 31.97 -12.85
C VAL A 397 -5.33 32.58 -13.15
N PHE A 398 -5.82 33.47 -12.30
CA PHE A 398 -7.10 34.16 -12.51
C PHE A 398 -7.05 35.10 -13.74
N ALA A 399 -5.90 35.72 -14.03
CA ALA A 399 -5.71 36.51 -15.25
C ALA A 399 -5.76 35.66 -16.52
N MET A 400 -5.20 34.45 -16.53
CA MET A 400 -5.30 33.53 -17.66
C MET A 400 -6.74 33.04 -17.90
N LEU A 401 -7.51 32.80 -16.82
CA LEU A 401 -8.94 32.48 -16.93
C LEU A 401 -9.74 33.65 -17.50
N ALA A 402 -9.53 34.86 -17.00
CA ALA A 402 -10.17 36.07 -17.53
C ALA A 402 -9.80 36.31 -19.00
N ALA A 403 -8.54 36.08 -19.39
CA ALA A 403 -8.11 36.17 -20.79
C ALA A 403 -8.81 35.15 -21.70
N VAL A 404 -9.06 33.92 -21.22
CA VAL A 404 -9.84 32.90 -21.96
C VAL A 404 -11.30 33.34 -22.13
N LEU A 405 -11.92 33.91 -21.09
CA LEU A 405 -13.29 34.45 -21.20
C LEU A 405 -13.37 35.63 -22.19
N TRP A 406 -12.42 36.57 -22.10
CA TRP A 406 -12.34 37.72 -23.00
C TRP A 406 -12.01 37.33 -24.45
N LEU A 407 -11.20 36.28 -24.68
CA LEU A 407 -10.94 35.74 -26.02
C LEU A 407 -12.22 35.35 -26.75
N GLY A 408 -13.21 34.76 -26.06
CA GLY A 408 -14.49 34.38 -26.68
C GLY A 408 -15.31 35.58 -27.17
N ASN A 409 -15.09 36.77 -26.59
CA ASN A 409 -15.78 37.99 -26.97
C ASN A 409 -15.09 38.75 -28.13
N VAL A 410 -13.84 38.41 -28.48
CA VAL A 410 -13.15 39.02 -29.63
C VAL A 410 -13.94 38.78 -30.92
N SER A 411 -14.27 39.89 -31.59
CA SER A 411 -15.02 39.96 -32.83
C SER A 411 -14.12 40.22 -34.05
N PHE A 412 -14.62 39.96 -35.25
CA PHE A 412 -13.85 40.04 -36.51
C PHE A 412 -14.60 40.84 -37.57
N THR A 413 -13.90 41.73 -38.27
CA THR A 413 -14.42 42.50 -39.43
C THR A 413 -13.84 41.99 -40.73
N ILE A 414 -14.68 41.83 -41.75
CA ILE A 414 -14.27 41.40 -43.10
C ILE A 414 -13.64 42.57 -43.85
N LEU A 415 -12.47 42.34 -44.45
CA LEU A 415 -11.67 43.34 -45.18
C LEU A 415 -11.89 43.32 -46.70
N ASP A 416 -12.17 42.16 -47.28
CA ASP A 416 -12.18 41.96 -48.73
C ASP A 416 -13.17 40.88 -49.20
N ASN A 417 -13.37 40.80 -50.53
CA ASN A 417 -14.31 39.87 -51.18
C ASN A 417 -13.93 38.38 -51.02
N GLU A 418 -12.72 38.08 -50.55
CA GLU A 418 -12.26 36.72 -50.26
C GLU A 418 -12.59 36.29 -48.82
N ASN A 419 -13.30 37.15 -48.08
CA ASN A 419 -13.71 36.99 -46.68
C ASN A 419 -12.54 36.93 -45.68
N HIS A 420 -11.39 37.52 -46.03
CA HIS A 420 -10.33 37.74 -45.05
C HIS A 420 -10.79 38.72 -43.96
N VAL A 421 -10.31 38.52 -42.73
CA VAL A 421 -10.71 39.33 -41.58
C VAL A 421 -9.54 39.98 -40.85
N GLU A 422 -9.89 40.98 -40.06
CA GLU A 422 -9.07 41.55 -39.01
C GLU A 422 -9.82 41.50 -37.66
N ALA A 423 -9.10 41.34 -36.55
CA ALA A 423 -9.70 41.37 -35.22
C ALA A 423 -10.10 42.81 -34.86
N VAL A 424 -11.33 43.02 -34.39
CA VAL A 424 -11.79 44.35 -34.01
C VAL A 424 -11.05 44.79 -32.76
N ALA A 425 -10.49 46.01 -32.77
CA ALA A 425 -9.85 46.64 -31.62
C ALA A 425 -10.90 47.15 -30.59
N ASP A 426 -11.78 46.23 -30.16
CA ASP A 426 -12.80 46.46 -29.15
C ASP A 426 -12.28 46.20 -27.72
N GLU A 427 -13.15 46.43 -26.73
CA GLU A 427 -12.89 46.19 -25.30
C GLU A 427 -12.29 44.79 -25.05
N SER A 428 -12.73 43.78 -25.78
CA SER A 428 -12.30 42.39 -25.63
C SER A 428 -10.85 42.21 -26.06
N LEU A 429 -10.48 42.70 -27.25
CA LEU A 429 -9.10 42.58 -27.76
C LEU A 429 -8.10 43.32 -26.85
N ILE A 430 -8.48 44.51 -26.37
CA ILE A 430 -7.69 45.30 -25.41
C ILE A 430 -7.53 44.54 -24.08
N ASN A 431 -8.60 43.94 -23.56
CA ASN A 431 -8.55 43.18 -22.30
C ASN A 431 -7.71 41.89 -22.44
N VAL A 432 -7.81 41.15 -23.54
CA VAL A 432 -6.96 39.98 -23.81
C VAL A 432 -5.48 40.40 -23.86
N ALA A 433 -5.13 41.44 -24.62
CA ALA A 433 -3.76 41.92 -24.74
C ALA A 433 -3.18 42.33 -23.37
N LYS A 434 -3.96 43.08 -22.57
CA LYS A 434 -3.60 43.51 -21.20
C LYS A 434 -3.40 42.33 -20.24
N LEU A 435 -4.25 41.28 -20.31
CA LEU A 435 -4.22 40.14 -19.38
C LEU A 435 -3.15 39.10 -19.70
N ILE A 436 -2.84 38.90 -20.99
CA ILE A 436 -1.73 38.04 -21.44
C ILE A 436 -0.40 38.80 -21.44
N GLY A 437 -0.44 40.13 -21.54
CA GLY A 437 0.72 41.02 -21.54
C GLY A 437 1.42 41.10 -22.89
N CYS A 438 0.69 41.04 -24.00
CA CYS A 438 1.19 41.27 -25.35
C CYS A 438 0.76 42.63 -25.92
N ASP A 439 1.36 43.02 -27.04
CA ASP A 439 0.87 44.16 -27.81
C ASP A 439 -0.43 43.80 -28.57
N ILE A 440 -1.31 44.79 -28.76
CA ILE A 440 -2.60 44.62 -29.43
C ILE A 440 -2.40 44.31 -30.93
N ALA A 441 -1.39 44.91 -31.58
CA ALA A 441 -1.07 44.65 -32.98
C ALA A 441 -0.51 43.23 -33.17
N ASP A 442 0.35 42.75 -32.26
CA ASP A 442 0.87 41.37 -32.28
C ASP A 442 -0.26 40.35 -32.08
N LEU A 443 -1.19 40.62 -31.16
CA LEU A 443 -2.36 39.77 -30.91
C LEU A 443 -3.29 39.73 -32.13
N ASN A 444 -3.60 40.89 -32.73
CA ASN A 444 -4.39 40.98 -33.96
C ASN A 444 -3.71 40.21 -35.11
N LEU A 445 -2.40 40.43 -35.33
CA LEU A 445 -1.64 39.74 -36.37
C LEU A 445 -1.69 38.21 -36.21
N ALA A 446 -1.62 37.70 -34.97
CA ALA A 446 -1.67 36.28 -34.66
C ALA A 446 -3.08 35.65 -34.71
N LEU A 447 -4.15 36.46 -34.75
CA LEU A 447 -5.54 36.01 -34.94
C LEU A 447 -6.03 36.18 -36.39
N SER A 448 -5.45 37.12 -37.13
CA SER A 448 -5.88 37.53 -38.48
C SER A 448 -4.95 37.03 -39.60
N THR A 449 -3.74 36.57 -39.28
CA THR A 449 -2.78 36.03 -40.25
C THR A 449 -2.10 34.75 -39.76
N ARG A 450 -1.50 34.01 -40.69
CA ARG A 450 -0.73 32.79 -40.44
C ARG A 450 0.54 32.80 -41.28
N LYS A 451 1.69 32.56 -40.65
CA LYS A 451 2.96 32.36 -41.34
C LYS A 451 3.12 30.88 -41.69
N MET A 452 3.42 30.60 -42.95
CA MET A 452 3.64 29.25 -43.48
C MET A 452 5.02 29.18 -44.13
N ARG A 453 5.87 28.27 -43.64
CA ARG A 453 7.13 27.96 -44.33
C ARG A 453 6.88 26.94 -45.43
N VAL A 454 7.13 27.32 -46.67
CA VAL A 454 6.96 26.48 -47.87
C VAL A 454 8.33 26.36 -48.53
N GLY A 455 8.98 25.21 -48.39
CA GLY A 455 10.40 25.09 -48.70
C GLY A 455 11.24 25.94 -47.75
N ASN A 456 12.04 26.86 -48.28
CA ASN A 456 12.84 27.80 -47.48
C ASN A 456 12.12 29.14 -47.22
N ASP A 457 11.07 29.45 -47.98
CA ASP A 457 10.40 30.76 -47.93
C ASP A 457 9.30 30.79 -46.87
N ASN A 458 9.15 31.93 -46.17
CA ASN A 458 8.09 32.15 -45.20
C ASN A 458 7.01 33.04 -45.83
N ILE A 459 5.88 32.43 -46.20
CA ILE A 459 4.71 33.11 -46.78
C ILE A 459 3.77 33.54 -45.65
N VAL A 460 3.19 34.75 -45.74
CA VAL A 460 2.15 35.21 -44.80
C VAL A 460 0.79 35.11 -45.49
N GLN A 461 -0.09 34.28 -44.96
CA GLN A 461 -1.46 34.11 -45.42
C GLN A 461 -2.42 34.91 -44.50
N LYS A 462 -3.36 35.66 -45.08
CA LYS A 462 -4.49 36.22 -44.32
C LYS A 462 -5.51 35.13 -43.99
N LEU A 463 -6.15 35.20 -42.83
CA LEU A 463 -7.17 34.23 -42.43
C LEU A 463 -8.57 34.69 -42.82
N THR A 464 -9.40 33.74 -43.28
CA THR A 464 -10.84 33.96 -43.46
C THR A 464 -11.56 33.94 -42.11
N LEU A 465 -12.78 34.52 -42.04
CA LEU A 465 -13.59 34.57 -40.82
C LEU A 465 -13.65 33.23 -40.05
N SER A 466 -13.91 32.12 -40.77
CA SER A 466 -13.96 30.78 -40.16
C SER A 466 -12.62 30.33 -39.59
N GLN A 467 -11.51 30.63 -40.27
CA GLN A 467 -10.17 30.25 -39.82
C GLN A 467 -9.70 31.11 -38.62
N ALA A 468 -10.09 32.39 -38.58
CA ALA A 468 -9.77 33.29 -37.48
C ALA A 468 -10.52 32.89 -36.20
N ILE A 469 -11.81 32.51 -36.30
CA ILE A 469 -12.58 31.94 -35.18
C ILE A 469 -11.92 30.64 -34.67
N VAL A 470 -11.56 29.71 -35.56
CA VAL A 470 -10.87 28.46 -35.17
C VAL A 470 -9.51 28.75 -34.52
N THR A 471 -8.78 29.79 -34.97
CA THR A 471 -7.48 30.19 -34.40
C THR A 471 -7.63 30.79 -32.99
N ARG A 472 -8.61 31.68 -32.80
CA ARG A 472 -9.02 32.25 -31.51
C ARG A 472 -9.42 31.16 -30.50
N ASP A 473 -10.25 30.22 -30.95
CA ASP A 473 -10.75 29.12 -30.12
C ASP A 473 -9.63 28.11 -29.82
N ALA A 474 -8.70 27.87 -30.76
CA ALA A 474 -7.49 27.07 -30.53
C ALA A 474 -6.55 27.71 -29.51
N LEU A 475 -6.37 29.03 -29.53
CA LEU A 475 -5.60 29.77 -28.54
C LEU A 475 -6.24 29.67 -27.15
N ALA A 476 -7.55 29.89 -27.04
CA ALA A 476 -8.30 29.76 -25.78
C ALA A 476 -8.20 28.34 -25.18
N LYS A 477 -8.42 27.30 -25.98
CA LYS A 477 -8.23 25.89 -25.59
C LYS A 477 -6.81 25.60 -25.11
N SER A 478 -5.81 26.18 -25.76
CA SER A 478 -4.39 25.94 -25.46
C SER A 478 -3.94 26.65 -24.18
N ILE A 479 -4.35 27.89 -23.94
CA ILE A 479 -4.09 28.61 -22.68
C ILE A 479 -4.70 27.83 -21.51
N TYR A 480 -5.96 27.40 -21.63
CA TYR A 480 -6.63 26.66 -20.56
C TYR A 480 -5.96 25.30 -20.28
N ALA A 481 -5.60 24.55 -21.34
CA ALA A 481 -4.94 23.26 -21.18
C ALA A 481 -3.55 23.38 -20.51
N CYS A 482 -2.73 24.35 -20.93
CA CYS A 482 -1.42 24.56 -20.31
C CYS A 482 -1.51 25.16 -18.90
N LEU A 483 -2.55 25.95 -18.59
CA LEU A 483 -2.85 26.40 -17.23
C LEU A 483 -3.19 25.22 -16.31
N PHE A 484 -3.99 24.26 -16.79
CA PHE A 484 -4.33 23.05 -16.04
C PHE A 484 -3.12 22.13 -15.83
N GLU A 485 -2.31 21.88 -16.87
CA GLU A 485 -1.05 21.13 -16.76
C GLU A 485 -0.08 21.80 -15.76
N TRP A 486 0.05 23.13 -15.83
CA TRP A 486 0.90 23.90 -14.92
C TRP A 486 0.41 23.84 -13.46
N LEU A 487 -0.90 23.92 -13.21
CA LEU A 487 -1.47 23.76 -11.86
C LEU A 487 -1.18 22.38 -11.29
N VAL A 488 -1.33 21.32 -12.09
CA VAL A 488 -0.98 19.95 -11.70
C VAL A 488 0.52 19.83 -11.39
N ASP A 489 1.39 20.52 -12.14
CA ASP A 489 2.82 20.58 -11.87
C ASP A 489 3.17 21.36 -10.59
N GLN A 490 2.44 22.42 -10.22
CA GLN A 490 2.64 23.09 -8.92
C GLN A 490 2.17 22.21 -7.75
N ILE A 491 1.00 21.58 -7.88
CA ILE A 491 0.50 20.60 -6.90
C ILE A 491 1.53 19.48 -6.68
N ASN A 492 2.10 18.95 -7.77
CA ASN A 492 3.15 17.93 -7.71
C ASN A 492 4.45 18.41 -7.04
N LYS A 493 4.77 19.72 -7.01
CA LYS A 493 5.93 20.25 -6.29
C LYS A 493 5.68 20.32 -4.78
N SER A 494 4.47 20.71 -4.37
CA SER A 494 4.03 20.65 -2.95
C SER A 494 4.18 19.23 -2.41
N LEU A 495 3.61 18.26 -3.13
CA LEU A 495 3.52 16.87 -2.69
C LEU A 495 4.82 16.06 -2.79
N ALA A 496 5.92 16.65 -3.28
CA ALA A 496 7.20 15.99 -3.54
C ALA A 496 8.19 15.96 -2.34
N VAL A 497 7.70 16.14 -1.12
CA VAL A 497 8.49 16.03 0.11
C VAL A 497 9.05 14.61 0.27
N GLY A 498 10.14 14.44 1.02
CA GLY A 498 10.65 13.12 1.40
C GLY A 498 11.34 12.34 0.26
N LYS A 499 12.50 12.80 -0.22
CA LYS A 499 13.29 12.22 -1.33
C LYS A 499 13.86 10.78 -1.13
N ARG A 500 13.25 9.93 -0.30
CA ARG A 500 13.50 8.48 -0.27
C ARG A 500 12.23 7.75 -0.74
N ARG A 501 12.11 7.57 -2.06
CA ARG A 501 11.16 6.60 -2.61
C ARG A 501 11.63 5.21 -2.19
N THR A 502 10.86 4.59 -1.31
CA THR A 502 11.05 3.22 -0.78
C THR A 502 10.76 2.13 -1.83
N GLY A 503 10.28 2.53 -3.01
CA GLY A 503 9.68 1.66 -4.00
C GLY A 503 8.18 1.44 -3.79
N ARG A 504 7.63 1.71 -2.59
CA ARG A 504 6.25 1.40 -2.18
C ARG A 504 5.26 2.55 -2.46
N SER A 505 4.22 2.28 -3.23
CA SER A 505 3.10 3.20 -3.52
C SER A 505 1.74 2.51 -3.67
N ILE A 506 0.67 3.27 -3.39
CA ILE A 506 -0.71 2.91 -3.71
C ILE A 506 -1.25 3.96 -4.70
N SER A 507 -1.69 3.52 -5.87
CA SER A 507 -2.24 4.39 -6.92
C SER A 507 -3.76 4.33 -6.95
N ILE A 508 -4.46 5.44 -6.68
CA ILE A 508 -5.90 5.56 -6.91
C ILE A 508 -6.13 6.06 -8.34
N LEU A 509 -6.90 5.32 -9.13
CA LEU A 509 -7.38 5.76 -10.46
C LEU A 509 -8.86 6.12 -10.38
N ASP A 510 -9.15 7.40 -10.60
CA ASP A 510 -10.49 7.95 -10.85
C ASP A 510 -10.52 8.50 -12.28
N ILE A 511 -11.35 7.92 -13.13
CA ILE A 511 -11.43 8.25 -14.56
C ILE A 511 -12.90 8.48 -14.95
N TYR A 512 -13.15 9.21 -16.03
CA TYR A 512 -14.48 9.35 -16.62
C TYR A 512 -15.15 7.99 -16.84
N GLY A 513 -16.49 7.96 -16.74
CA GLY A 513 -17.24 6.73 -17.02
C GLY A 513 -17.29 6.42 -18.51
N PHE A 514 -17.91 5.29 -18.85
CA PHE A 514 -18.43 5.08 -20.20
C PHE A 514 -19.53 6.12 -20.50
N GLU A 515 -19.56 6.66 -21.71
CA GLU A 515 -20.51 7.70 -22.14
C GLU A 515 -21.22 7.30 -23.43
N SER A 516 -22.56 7.34 -23.41
CA SER A 516 -23.40 7.19 -24.60
C SER A 516 -24.57 8.16 -24.51
N PHE A 517 -24.55 9.17 -25.38
CA PHE A 517 -25.53 10.25 -25.52
C PHE A 517 -26.24 10.17 -26.88
N ASP A 518 -27.26 11.00 -27.09
CA ASP A 518 -28.03 11.04 -28.34
C ASP A 518 -27.18 11.55 -29.53
N ARG A 519 -26.07 12.24 -29.24
CA ARG A 519 -25.00 12.59 -30.21
C ARG A 519 -23.65 12.41 -29.53
N ASN A 520 -22.86 11.44 -30.01
CA ASN A 520 -21.50 11.18 -29.51
C ASN A 520 -20.47 11.73 -30.50
N SER A 521 -19.48 12.46 -29.99
CA SER A 521 -18.41 13.05 -30.80
C SER A 521 -17.04 12.42 -30.45
N PHE A 522 -15.96 13.04 -30.94
CA PHE A 522 -14.58 12.58 -30.77
C PHE A 522 -14.18 12.38 -29.29
N GLU A 523 -14.73 13.20 -28.41
CA GLU A 523 -14.54 13.16 -26.97
C GLU A 523 -15.07 11.84 -26.37
N GLN A 524 -16.33 11.48 -26.66
CA GLN A 524 -16.93 10.21 -26.24
C GLN A 524 -16.18 9.01 -26.85
N PHE A 525 -15.76 9.12 -28.12
CA PHE A 525 -14.97 8.10 -28.80
C PHE A 525 -13.64 7.82 -28.08
N CYS A 526 -12.93 8.85 -27.62
CA CYS A 526 -11.73 8.69 -26.80
C CYS A 526 -12.04 8.15 -25.39
N ILE A 527 -13.07 8.68 -24.73
CA ILE A 527 -13.54 8.25 -23.40
C ILE A 527 -13.90 6.76 -23.37
N ASN A 528 -14.62 6.28 -24.38
CA ASN A 528 -15.05 4.89 -24.49
C ASN A 528 -13.89 3.96 -24.85
N TYR A 529 -12.95 4.39 -25.71
CA TYR A 529 -11.71 3.62 -25.96
C TYR A 529 -10.86 3.42 -24.68
N ALA A 530 -10.75 4.43 -23.80
CA ALA A 530 -10.10 4.25 -22.50
C ALA A 530 -10.84 3.25 -21.59
N ASN A 531 -12.17 3.33 -21.53
CA ASN A 531 -12.99 2.38 -20.77
C ASN A 531 -12.87 0.95 -21.32
N GLU A 532 -12.85 0.78 -22.65
CA GLU A 532 -12.61 -0.51 -23.33
C GLU A 532 -11.25 -1.11 -22.93
N ARG A 533 -10.20 -0.28 -22.89
CA ARG A 533 -8.84 -0.71 -22.52
C ARG A 533 -8.75 -1.10 -21.04
N LEU A 534 -9.40 -0.33 -20.15
CA LEU A 534 -9.50 -0.64 -18.73
C LEU A 534 -10.34 -1.90 -18.46
N GLN A 535 -11.41 -2.12 -19.24
CA GLN A 535 -12.22 -3.33 -19.15
C GLN A 535 -11.41 -4.57 -19.58
N GLN A 536 -10.57 -4.49 -20.61
CA GLN A 536 -9.67 -5.61 -20.94
C GLN A 536 -8.61 -5.80 -19.85
N HIS A 537 -8.07 -4.73 -19.25
CA HIS A 537 -7.15 -4.87 -18.11
C HIS A 537 -7.81 -5.60 -16.91
N PHE A 538 -9.09 -5.32 -16.63
CA PHE A 538 -9.91 -6.04 -15.65
C PHE A 538 -10.15 -7.50 -16.05
N ASN A 539 -10.62 -7.76 -17.28
CA ASN A 539 -10.84 -9.12 -17.81
C ASN A 539 -9.54 -9.95 -17.80
N ARG A 540 -8.38 -9.33 -18.10
CA ARG A 540 -7.08 -10.00 -18.02
C ARG A 540 -6.73 -10.38 -16.59
N HIS A 541 -6.86 -9.46 -15.63
CA HIS A 541 -6.46 -9.74 -14.25
C HIS A 541 -7.37 -10.70 -13.51
N LEU A 542 -8.69 -10.63 -13.73
CA LEU A 542 -9.65 -11.49 -13.02
C LEU A 542 -9.92 -12.82 -13.73
N PHE A 543 -9.75 -12.91 -15.05
CA PHE A 543 -10.10 -14.13 -15.81
C PHE A 543 -8.88 -14.77 -16.48
N LYS A 544 -8.12 -14.02 -17.29
CA LYS A 544 -7.02 -14.61 -18.10
C LYS A 544 -5.86 -15.07 -17.22
N LEU A 545 -5.36 -14.22 -16.32
CA LEU A 545 -4.26 -14.56 -15.40
C LEU A 545 -4.61 -15.71 -14.45
N GLU A 546 -5.87 -15.83 -14.04
CA GLU A 546 -6.36 -16.95 -13.24
C GLU A 546 -6.32 -18.27 -14.01
N GLN A 547 -6.81 -18.29 -15.27
CA GLN A 547 -6.74 -19.46 -16.13
C GLN A 547 -5.29 -19.81 -16.53
N GLU A 548 -4.46 -18.79 -16.82
CA GLU A 548 -3.02 -18.95 -17.07
C GLU A 548 -2.29 -19.58 -15.87
N GLU A 549 -2.64 -19.20 -14.63
CA GLU A 549 -2.06 -19.79 -13.40
C GLU A 549 -2.50 -21.24 -13.18
N TYR A 550 -3.77 -21.58 -13.39
CA TYR A 550 -4.27 -22.95 -13.25
C TYR A 550 -3.61 -23.90 -14.26
N ILE A 551 -3.44 -23.47 -15.52
CA ILE A 551 -2.74 -24.24 -16.55
C ILE A 551 -1.25 -24.41 -16.21
N GLN A 552 -0.58 -23.37 -15.72
CA GLN A 552 0.84 -23.42 -15.36
C GLN A 552 1.13 -24.33 -14.16
N ASP A 553 0.26 -24.38 -13.16
CA ASP A 553 0.44 -25.23 -11.97
C ASP A 553 -0.17 -26.64 -12.12
N GLY A 554 -0.68 -26.99 -13.31
CA GLY A 554 -1.15 -28.34 -13.65
C GLY A 554 -2.54 -28.71 -13.12
N ILE A 555 -3.40 -27.72 -12.86
CA ILE A 555 -4.74 -27.94 -12.32
C ILE A 555 -5.68 -28.39 -13.44
N ASP A 556 -6.35 -29.53 -13.24
CA ASP A 556 -7.42 -29.99 -14.14
C ASP A 556 -8.63 -29.06 -13.98
N TRP A 557 -8.84 -28.20 -14.97
CA TRP A 557 -9.75 -27.07 -14.92
C TRP A 557 -10.57 -26.96 -16.20
N ALA A 558 -11.88 -27.07 -16.08
CA ALA A 558 -12.79 -26.77 -17.17
C ALA A 558 -12.73 -25.26 -17.47
N LYS A 559 -12.10 -24.88 -18.58
CA LYS A 559 -11.98 -23.49 -19.03
C LYS A 559 -13.37 -22.85 -19.08
N VAL A 560 -13.57 -21.79 -18.31
CA VAL A 560 -14.79 -20.98 -18.35
C VAL A 560 -14.62 -19.91 -19.42
N ASP A 561 -15.45 -19.98 -20.46
CA ASP A 561 -15.54 -18.94 -21.47
C ASP A 561 -16.24 -17.69 -20.91
N PHE A 562 -15.81 -16.53 -21.39
CA PHE A 562 -16.31 -15.21 -21.01
C PHE A 562 -16.18 -14.27 -22.22
N ASP A 563 -16.99 -13.22 -22.25
CA ASP A 563 -16.99 -12.25 -23.34
C ASP A 563 -15.74 -11.35 -23.26
N ASP A 564 -14.77 -11.64 -24.14
CA ASP A 564 -13.51 -10.90 -24.24
C ASP A 564 -13.62 -9.75 -25.24
N ASN A 565 -13.34 -8.52 -24.80
CA ASN A 565 -13.50 -7.32 -25.60
C ASN A 565 -12.29 -7.00 -26.51
N GLN A 566 -11.39 -7.97 -26.70
CA GLN A 566 -10.18 -7.82 -27.49
C GLN A 566 -10.46 -7.46 -28.96
N ASP A 567 -11.57 -7.90 -29.55
CA ASP A 567 -11.91 -7.55 -30.94
C ASP A 567 -12.43 -6.12 -31.13
N CYS A 568 -13.04 -5.53 -30.09
CA CYS A 568 -13.32 -4.10 -30.07
C CYS A 568 -12.00 -3.31 -29.92
N LEU A 569 -11.08 -3.73 -29.04
CA LEU A 569 -9.74 -3.12 -28.98
C LEU A 569 -8.95 -3.28 -30.28
N ASN A 570 -9.08 -4.41 -30.99
CA ASN A 570 -8.50 -4.62 -32.30
C ASN A 570 -9.06 -3.60 -33.31
N LEU A 571 -10.37 -3.32 -33.28
CA LEU A 571 -11.02 -2.31 -34.12
C LEU A 571 -10.43 -0.90 -33.90
N PHE A 572 -10.13 -0.51 -32.65
CA PHE A 572 -9.46 0.75 -32.35
C PHE A 572 -7.97 0.76 -32.71
N GLU A 573 -7.25 -0.32 -32.40
CA GLU A 573 -5.79 -0.29 -32.27
C GLU A 573 -4.97 -0.90 -33.40
N LYS A 574 -5.57 -1.77 -34.22
CA LYS A 574 -4.88 -2.58 -35.23
C LYS A 574 -4.21 -1.70 -36.29
N LYS A 575 -2.91 -1.91 -36.52
CA LYS A 575 -2.18 -1.27 -37.62
C LYS A 575 -2.16 -2.18 -38.85
N PRO A 576 -2.23 -1.65 -40.09
CA PRO A 576 -2.51 -0.25 -40.42
C PRO A 576 -4.00 0.11 -40.41
N LEU A 577 -4.91 -0.87 -40.39
CA LEU A 577 -6.36 -0.67 -40.52
C LEU A 577 -7.09 -0.80 -39.16
N GLY A 578 -7.24 0.34 -38.49
CA GLY A 578 -8.01 0.51 -37.25
C GLY A 578 -8.51 1.95 -37.13
N LEU A 579 -9.52 2.20 -36.27
CA LEU A 579 -10.18 3.50 -36.16
C LEU A 579 -9.19 4.65 -35.91
N LEU A 580 -8.21 4.45 -35.02
CA LEU A 580 -7.24 5.48 -34.66
C LEU A 580 -6.22 5.77 -35.77
N SER A 581 -5.74 4.74 -36.48
CA SER A 581 -4.78 4.94 -37.58
C SER A 581 -5.42 5.53 -38.83
N LEU A 582 -6.64 5.12 -39.17
CA LEU A 582 -7.40 5.71 -40.29
C LEU A 582 -7.79 7.18 -40.00
N LEU A 583 -8.07 7.51 -38.74
CA LEU A 583 -8.34 8.88 -38.31
C LEU A 583 -7.09 9.75 -38.43
N ASP A 584 -5.93 9.26 -37.97
CA ASP A 584 -4.66 9.98 -38.06
C ASP A 584 -4.21 10.17 -39.51
N GLU A 585 -4.42 9.17 -40.37
CA GLU A 585 -4.12 9.26 -41.80
C GLU A 585 -4.95 10.37 -42.48
N GLU A 586 -6.28 10.38 -42.32
CA GLU A 586 -7.15 11.43 -42.86
C GLU A 586 -6.92 12.80 -42.18
N SER A 587 -6.49 12.82 -40.92
CA SER A 587 -6.12 14.06 -40.23
C SER A 587 -4.84 14.67 -40.81
N THR A 588 -3.86 13.86 -41.24
CA THR A 588 -2.66 14.34 -41.93
C THR A 588 -2.87 14.63 -43.42
N PHE A 589 -3.91 14.08 -44.04
CA PHE A 589 -4.21 14.33 -45.46
C PHE A 589 -4.73 15.77 -45.67
N PRO A 590 -4.11 16.60 -46.56
CA PRO A 590 -4.46 18.01 -46.70
C PRO A 590 -5.92 18.27 -47.08
N ASN A 591 -6.49 17.42 -47.94
CA ASN A 591 -7.87 17.50 -48.41
C ASN A 591 -8.80 16.53 -47.67
N GLY A 592 -8.38 16.01 -46.50
CA GLY A 592 -9.18 15.09 -45.69
C GLY A 592 -10.41 15.79 -45.10
N THR A 593 -11.58 15.14 -45.21
CA THR A 593 -12.87 15.64 -44.73
C THR A 593 -13.57 14.59 -43.86
N ASP A 594 -14.46 15.01 -42.96
CA ASP A 594 -15.23 14.07 -42.12
C ASP A 594 -16.02 13.04 -42.95
N SER A 595 -16.39 13.40 -44.18
CA SER A 595 -17.06 12.55 -45.16
C SER A 595 -16.11 11.54 -45.84
N SER A 596 -14.88 11.94 -46.18
CA SER A 596 -13.87 10.99 -46.69
C SER A 596 -13.48 9.99 -45.60
N PHE A 597 -13.28 10.47 -44.37
CA PHE A 597 -13.04 9.64 -43.20
C PHE A 597 -14.18 8.64 -42.94
N ALA A 598 -15.45 9.09 -42.87
CA ALA A 598 -16.60 8.19 -42.69
C ALA A 598 -16.69 7.11 -43.78
N ASN A 599 -16.43 7.46 -45.04
CA ASN A 599 -16.41 6.50 -46.14
C ASN A 599 -15.24 5.51 -46.03
N LYS A 600 -14.04 5.97 -45.63
CA LYS A 600 -12.85 5.14 -45.44
C LYS A 600 -13.04 4.12 -44.32
N LEU A 601 -13.64 4.52 -43.19
CA LEU A 601 -14.04 3.58 -42.12
C LEU A 601 -14.96 2.49 -42.68
N LYS A 602 -16.01 2.86 -43.42
CA LYS A 602 -16.99 1.93 -44.01
C LYS A 602 -16.38 0.99 -45.04
N GLN A 603 -15.36 1.42 -45.78
CA GLN A 603 -14.65 0.57 -46.74
C GLN A 603 -13.75 -0.47 -46.05
N HIS A 604 -12.97 -0.06 -45.05
CA HIS A 604 -11.93 -0.89 -44.44
C HIS A 604 -12.38 -1.72 -43.22
N LEU A 605 -13.39 -1.28 -42.47
CA LEU A 605 -13.76 -1.90 -41.18
C LEU A 605 -15.03 -2.76 -41.21
N LYS A 606 -15.76 -2.80 -42.33
CA LYS A 606 -17.01 -3.56 -42.56
C LYS A 606 -16.96 -5.07 -42.28
N SER A 607 -15.77 -5.65 -42.07
CA SER A 607 -15.56 -7.07 -41.77
C SER A 607 -15.27 -7.35 -40.29
N ASN A 608 -15.18 -6.33 -39.45
CA ASN A 608 -15.05 -6.49 -38.00
C ASN A 608 -16.46 -6.58 -37.37
N PRO A 609 -16.74 -7.57 -36.48
CA PRO A 609 -18.07 -7.77 -35.91
C PRO A 609 -18.52 -6.63 -34.98
N CYS A 610 -17.60 -5.84 -34.44
CA CYS A 610 -17.88 -4.73 -33.53
C CYS A 610 -18.11 -3.39 -34.27
N PHE A 611 -18.13 -3.37 -35.61
CA PHE A 611 -18.30 -2.16 -36.43
C PHE A 611 -19.52 -2.23 -37.33
N ARG A 612 -20.39 -1.22 -37.25
CA ARG A 612 -21.51 -1.02 -38.18
C ARG A 612 -21.40 0.35 -38.86
N GLY A 613 -21.34 0.34 -40.18
CA GLY A 613 -21.35 1.55 -40.99
C GLY A 613 -22.77 2.07 -41.21
N GLU A 614 -23.10 3.22 -40.64
CA GLU A 614 -24.42 3.84 -40.80
C GLU A 614 -24.57 4.59 -42.13
N ARG A 615 -25.73 5.18 -42.37
CA ARG A 615 -25.92 6.19 -43.43
C ARG A 615 -25.21 7.49 -43.03
N GLU A 616 -25.02 8.38 -44.01
CA GLU A 616 -24.47 9.75 -43.79
C GLU A 616 -23.08 9.76 -43.08
N LYS A 617 -22.82 10.77 -42.24
CA LYS A 617 -21.55 10.97 -41.51
C LYS A 617 -21.41 10.14 -40.22
N ALA A 618 -22.20 9.08 -40.04
CA ALA A 618 -22.18 8.29 -38.80
C ALA A 618 -21.51 6.91 -38.94
N PHE A 619 -21.04 6.38 -37.82
CA PHE A 619 -20.65 4.98 -37.62
C PHE A 619 -20.99 4.51 -36.20
N THR A 620 -21.28 3.23 -36.04
CA THR A 620 -21.66 2.62 -34.75
C THR A 620 -20.60 1.58 -34.34
N VAL A 621 -20.23 1.59 -33.06
CA VAL A 621 -19.31 0.61 -32.46
C VAL A 621 -20.03 -0.17 -31.37
N SER A 622 -19.91 -1.49 -31.40
CA SER A 622 -20.40 -2.38 -30.33
C SER A 622 -19.31 -2.49 -29.25
N HIS A 623 -19.44 -1.68 -28.20
CA HIS A 623 -18.56 -1.69 -27.03
C HIS A 623 -19.00 -2.75 -26.01
N PHE A 624 -18.14 -3.06 -25.03
CA PHE A 624 -18.49 -3.93 -23.90
C PHE A 624 -19.75 -3.47 -23.12
N ALA A 625 -20.09 -2.19 -23.19
CA ALA A 625 -21.25 -1.59 -22.51
C ALA A 625 -22.49 -1.38 -23.42
N GLY A 626 -22.42 -1.76 -24.69
CA GLY A 626 -23.50 -1.62 -25.67
C GLY A 626 -23.07 -0.93 -26.97
N GLU A 627 -24.02 -0.72 -27.88
CA GLU A 627 -23.77 -0.02 -29.14
C GLU A 627 -23.76 1.50 -28.94
N VAL A 628 -22.78 2.19 -29.53
CA VAL A 628 -22.66 3.66 -29.51
C VAL A 628 -22.45 4.18 -30.92
N THR A 629 -23.31 5.09 -31.36
CA THR A 629 -23.21 5.77 -32.67
C THR A 629 -22.51 7.11 -32.54
N TYR A 630 -21.47 7.32 -33.34
CA TYR A 630 -20.65 8.54 -33.39
C TYR A 630 -20.89 9.31 -34.69
N ASP A 631 -21.02 10.64 -34.60
CA ASP A 631 -21.07 11.57 -35.74
C ASP A 631 -19.65 12.04 -36.07
N THR A 632 -19.16 11.78 -37.29
CA THR A 632 -17.79 12.18 -37.69
C THR A 632 -17.63 13.69 -37.87
N THR A 633 -18.70 14.50 -37.80
CA THR A 633 -18.62 15.96 -37.96
C THR A 633 -17.64 16.59 -36.97
N GLY A 634 -16.59 17.22 -37.49
CA GLY A 634 -15.51 17.84 -36.72
C GLY A 634 -14.44 16.88 -36.21
N PHE A 635 -14.51 15.56 -36.47
CA PHE A 635 -13.50 14.60 -35.98
C PHE A 635 -12.09 14.95 -36.46
N LEU A 636 -11.91 15.32 -37.73
CA LEU A 636 -10.57 15.64 -38.25
C LEU A 636 -10.02 16.94 -37.66
N GLU A 637 -10.86 17.93 -37.40
CA GLU A 637 -10.43 19.17 -36.73
C GLU A 637 -10.04 18.93 -35.27
N LYS A 638 -10.92 18.24 -34.52
CA LYS A 638 -10.69 17.89 -33.11
C LYS A 638 -9.46 17.00 -32.91
N ASN A 639 -9.16 16.10 -33.86
CA ASN A 639 -7.96 15.26 -33.79
C ASN A 639 -6.67 16.00 -34.20
N ARG A 640 -6.77 17.04 -35.05
CA ARG A 640 -5.62 17.87 -35.44
C ARG A 640 -5.11 18.72 -34.26
N ASP A 641 -5.99 19.45 -33.56
CA ASP A 641 -5.70 20.27 -32.36
C ASP A 641 -4.39 21.10 -32.45
N LEU A 642 -4.15 21.68 -33.62
CA LEU A 642 -2.92 22.36 -34.00
C LEU A 642 -2.97 23.87 -33.69
N LEU A 643 -2.45 24.25 -32.51
CA LEU A 643 -2.12 25.66 -32.28
C LEU A 643 -1.03 26.10 -33.27
N HIS A 644 -1.22 27.26 -33.91
CA HIS A 644 -0.28 27.75 -34.93
C HIS A 644 0.99 28.33 -34.28
N LEU A 645 2.12 28.21 -34.99
CA LEU A 645 3.43 28.64 -34.47
C LEU A 645 3.46 30.14 -34.15
N ASP A 646 2.73 30.97 -34.88
CA ASP A 646 2.55 32.39 -34.59
C ASP A 646 1.93 32.64 -33.22
N SER A 647 0.93 31.84 -32.82
CA SER A 647 0.29 31.94 -31.50
C SER A 647 1.23 31.47 -30.38
N ILE A 648 2.10 30.48 -30.66
CA ILE A 648 3.17 30.06 -29.73
C ILE A 648 4.23 31.16 -29.59
N GLN A 649 4.61 31.81 -30.70
CA GLN A 649 5.54 32.94 -30.71
C GLN A 649 4.98 34.13 -29.93
N LEU A 650 3.69 34.47 -30.11
CA LEU A 650 2.99 35.48 -29.31
C LEU A 650 3.10 35.18 -27.81
N LEU A 651 2.73 33.98 -27.37
CA LEU A 651 2.84 33.57 -25.97
C LEU A 651 4.29 33.62 -25.44
N SER A 652 5.29 33.47 -26.30
CA SER A 652 6.71 33.60 -25.93
C SER A 652 7.19 35.06 -25.80
N SER A 653 6.62 36.02 -26.55
CA SER A 653 6.99 37.44 -26.49
C SER A 653 6.28 38.20 -25.36
N CYS A 654 5.08 37.74 -24.96
CA CYS A 654 4.28 38.27 -23.85
C CYS A 654 5.11 38.61 -22.61
N LEU A 655 4.76 39.68 -21.89
CA LEU A 655 5.45 40.15 -20.69
C LEU A 655 5.19 39.26 -19.46
N CYS A 656 4.00 38.65 -19.35
CA CYS A 656 3.60 37.85 -18.20
C CYS A 656 4.33 36.48 -18.14
N HIS A 657 4.54 35.97 -16.92
CA HIS A 657 5.35 34.77 -16.72
C HIS A 657 4.70 33.48 -17.23
N LEU A 658 3.39 33.29 -16.98
CA LEU A 658 2.67 32.07 -17.38
C LEU A 658 2.65 31.84 -18.92
N PRO A 659 2.30 32.82 -19.78
CA PRO A 659 2.40 32.67 -21.24
C PRO A 659 3.77 32.18 -21.72
N ARG A 660 4.86 32.72 -21.17
CA ARG A 660 6.24 32.29 -21.49
C ARG A 660 6.50 30.84 -21.10
N ILE A 661 6.03 30.41 -19.92
CA ILE A 661 6.11 29.01 -19.49
C ILE A 661 5.31 28.11 -20.45
N PHE A 662 4.08 28.51 -20.81
CA PHE A 662 3.24 27.73 -21.73
C PHE A 662 3.93 27.57 -23.11
N ALA A 663 4.42 28.66 -23.69
CA ALA A 663 5.14 28.64 -24.97
C ALA A 663 6.41 27.77 -24.91
N SER A 664 7.24 27.92 -23.88
CA SER A 664 8.44 27.08 -23.70
C SER A 664 8.10 25.59 -23.51
N ASN A 665 7.02 25.25 -22.80
CA ASN A 665 6.56 23.87 -22.69
C ASN A 665 6.08 23.31 -24.04
N MET A 666 5.33 24.08 -24.83
CA MET A 666 4.90 23.68 -26.19
C MET A 666 6.11 23.45 -27.11
N LEU A 667 7.12 24.31 -27.07
CA LEU A 667 8.35 24.17 -27.84
C LEU A 667 9.17 22.95 -27.37
N ASN A 668 9.37 22.77 -26.07
CA ASN A 668 10.09 21.63 -25.48
C ASN A 668 9.41 20.27 -25.73
N GLN A 669 8.09 20.23 -25.96
CA GLN A 669 7.40 19.02 -26.42
C GLN A 669 7.74 18.68 -27.88
N SER A 670 8.07 19.67 -28.72
CA SER A 670 8.43 19.43 -30.13
C SER A 670 9.83 18.81 -30.32
N GLU A 671 10.75 19.01 -29.37
CA GLU A 671 12.16 18.55 -29.51
C GLU A 671 12.45 17.16 -28.94
N LYS A 672 11.57 16.60 -28.10
CA LYS A 672 11.83 15.30 -27.44
C LYS A 672 11.67 14.12 -28.41
N PRO A 673 12.72 13.32 -28.69
CA PRO A 673 12.58 12.12 -29.49
C PRO A 673 11.76 11.07 -28.71
N VAL A 674 10.67 10.59 -29.33
CA VAL A 674 9.86 9.49 -28.77
C VAL A 674 10.68 8.20 -28.86
N VAL A 675 10.96 7.58 -27.70
CA VAL A 675 11.77 6.36 -27.63
C VAL A 675 10.95 5.16 -28.12
N GLY A 676 11.13 4.80 -29.39
CA GLY A 676 10.56 3.60 -30.01
C GLY A 676 11.40 3.17 -31.23
N PRO A 677 11.55 1.86 -31.51
CA PRO A 677 12.47 1.35 -32.54
C PRO A 677 11.93 1.42 -33.98
N LEU A 678 11.11 2.42 -34.31
CA LEU A 678 10.58 2.66 -35.66
C LEU A 678 10.36 4.16 -35.89
N HIS A 679 10.48 4.59 -37.16
CA HIS A 679 10.47 6.00 -37.62
C HIS A 679 11.75 6.81 -37.32
N LYS A 680 12.78 6.64 -38.17
CA LYS A 680 13.75 7.72 -38.43
C LYS A 680 13.12 8.73 -39.40
N ALA A 681 12.55 9.81 -38.87
CA ALA A 681 12.16 11.01 -39.60
C ALA A 681 12.68 12.25 -38.87
N GLY A 682 12.76 13.39 -39.54
CA GLY A 682 13.42 14.60 -39.01
C GLY A 682 12.66 15.25 -37.84
N GLY A 683 13.39 15.97 -36.99
CA GLY A 683 12.86 16.65 -35.78
C GLY A 683 11.83 17.77 -36.01
N ALA A 684 11.27 17.91 -37.21
CA ALA A 684 10.15 18.81 -37.50
C ALA A 684 8.77 18.13 -37.30
N ASP A 685 8.70 16.79 -37.23
CA ASP A 685 7.43 16.05 -37.27
C ASP A 685 6.71 15.91 -35.91
N SER A 686 7.34 16.26 -34.78
CA SER A 686 6.70 16.14 -33.45
C SER A 686 5.43 17.00 -33.32
N GLN A 687 5.39 18.16 -33.97
CA GLN A 687 4.18 19.00 -34.02
C GLN A 687 3.00 18.36 -34.77
N LYS A 688 3.22 17.29 -35.56
CA LYS A 688 2.16 16.59 -36.31
C LYS A 688 1.48 15.46 -35.53
N LEU A 689 1.88 15.20 -34.28
CA LEU A 689 1.25 14.17 -33.45
C LEU A 689 -0.18 14.59 -33.06
N SER A 690 -1.17 13.84 -33.54
CA SER A 690 -2.60 14.05 -33.30
C SER A 690 -3.00 13.86 -31.84
N VAL A 691 -4.22 14.29 -31.48
CA VAL A 691 -4.80 14.01 -30.15
C VAL A 691 -4.96 12.51 -29.93
N ALA A 692 -5.45 11.76 -30.91
CA ALA A 692 -5.66 10.31 -30.82
C ALA A 692 -4.35 9.54 -30.57
N THR A 693 -3.26 9.88 -31.28
CA THR A 693 -1.94 9.25 -31.06
C THR A 693 -1.32 9.68 -29.73
N LYS A 694 -1.40 10.98 -29.35
CA LYS A 694 -0.95 11.47 -28.03
C LYS A 694 -1.67 10.74 -26.89
N PHE A 695 -3.00 10.62 -26.99
CA PHE A 695 -3.84 9.91 -26.05
C PHE A 695 -3.51 8.42 -25.98
N LYS A 696 -3.40 7.72 -27.12
CA LYS A 696 -3.01 6.31 -27.14
C LYS A 696 -1.67 6.08 -26.44
N GLY A 697 -0.71 6.99 -26.62
CA GLY A 697 0.56 6.98 -25.89
C GLY A 697 0.40 7.17 -24.38
N GLN A 698 -0.41 8.13 -23.93
CA GLN A 698 -0.70 8.35 -22.52
C GLN A 698 -1.45 7.16 -21.86
N LEU A 699 -2.45 6.60 -22.55
CA LEU A 699 -3.23 5.45 -22.09
C LEU A 699 -2.35 4.20 -21.98
N PHE A 700 -1.46 3.97 -22.94
CA PHE A 700 -0.49 2.86 -22.87
C PHE A 700 0.46 3.00 -21.68
N GLN A 701 0.97 4.21 -21.40
CA GLN A 701 1.78 4.48 -20.20
C GLN A 701 1.01 4.29 -18.89
N LEU A 702 -0.31 4.55 -18.88
CA LEU A 702 -1.18 4.25 -17.73
C LEU A 702 -1.30 2.73 -17.54
N MET A 703 -1.62 1.98 -18.60
CA MET A 703 -1.75 0.52 -18.53
C MET A 703 -0.46 -0.16 -18.04
N GLN A 704 0.70 0.23 -18.58
CA GLN A 704 2.00 -0.31 -18.15
C GLN A 704 2.30 -0.10 -16.66
N ARG A 705 1.80 0.99 -16.05
CA ARG A 705 1.92 1.19 -14.59
C ARG A 705 0.96 0.31 -13.82
N LEU A 706 -0.31 0.23 -14.21
CA LEU A 706 -1.28 -0.65 -13.56
C LEU A 706 -0.83 -2.13 -13.60
N GLU A 707 -0.29 -2.57 -14.74
CA GLU A 707 0.30 -3.90 -14.94
C GLU A 707 1.56 -4.17 -14.09
N SER A 708 2.17 -3.12 -13.50
CA SER A 708 3.26 -3.24 -12.52
C SER A 708 2.79 -3.21 -11.05
N THR A 709 1.47 -3.21 -10.83
CA THR A 709 0.83 -3.20 -9.49
C THR A 709 -0.10 -4.39 -9.29
N THR A 710 -0.45 -4.70 -8.04
CA THR A 710 -1.61 -5.53 -7.71
C THR A 710 -2.89 -4.67 -7.76
N PRO A 711 -3.87 -4.95 -8.64
CA PRO A 711 -5.07 -4.13 -8.76
C PRO A 711 -6.20 -4.58 -7.82
N HIS A 712 -6.85 -3.61 -7.20
CA HIS A 712 -8.06 -3.74 -6.39
C HIS A 712 -9.19 -2.98 -7.09
N PHE A 713 -10.33 -3.63 -7.35
CA PHE A 713 -11.37 -3.07 -8.22
C PHE A 713 -12.63 -2.64 -7.46
N ILE A 714 -13.12 -1.44 -7.76
CA ILE A 714 -14.40 -0.93 -7.27
C ILE A 714 -15.30 -0.55 -8.47
N ARG A 715 -16.51 -1.12 -8.51
CA ARG A 715 -17.54 -0.86 -9.52
C ARG A 715 -18.65 -0.01 -8.91
N CYS A 716 -18.73 1.24 -9.36
CA CYS A 716 -19.73 2.22 -8.94
C CYS A 716 -20.98 2.12 -9.84
N ILE A 717 -22.17 2.11 -9.23
CA ILE A 717 -23.45 1.89 -9.88
C ILE A 717 -24.40 3.07 -9.59
N LYS A 718 -25.00 3.62 -10.63
CA LYS A 718 -26.06 4.64 -10.57
C LYS A 718 -27.43 3.94 -10.42
N PRO A 719 -28.18 4.09 -9.32
CA PRO A 719 -29.43 3.33 -9.14
C PRO A 719 -30.62 3.87 -9.94
N ASN A 720 -30.67 5.16 -10.24
CA ASN A 720 -31.73 5.79 -11.03
C ASN A 720 -31.20 7.00 -11.79
N ASN A 721 -31.85 7.38 -12.89
CA ASN A 721 -31.45 8.51 -13.72
C ASN A 721 -31.86 9.87 -13.17
N LEU A 722 -32.92 9.93 -12.36
CA LEU A 722 -33.46 11.15 -11.74
C LEU A 722 -32.58 11.72 -10.62
N GLN A 723 -31.44 11.08 -10.29
CA GLN A 723 -30.56 11.45 -9.17
C GLN A 723 -31.28 11.48 -7.80
N SER A 724 -32.35 10.71 -7.66
CA SER A 724 -33.26 10.75 -6.51
C SER A 724 -32.89 9.70 -5.44
N PRO A 725 -32.78 10.05 -4.15
CA PRO A 725 -32.53 9.07 -3.08
C PRO A 725 -33.67 8.04 -2.97
N GLY A 726 -33.31 6.76 -2.75
CA GLY A 726 -34.29 5.69 -2.52
C GLY A 726 -35.02 5.17 -3.77
N SER A 727 -34.76 5.74 -4.95
CA SER A 727 -35.27 5.25 -6.23
C SER A 727 -34.31 4.26 -6.89
N TYR A 728 -34.82 3.18 -7.49
CA TYR A 728 -34.03 2.07 -8.05
C TYR A 728 -34.63 1.57 -9.37
N GLU A 729 -34.00 1.91 -10.49
CA GLU A 729 -34.36 1.49 -11.84
C GLU A 729 -33.70 0.12 -12.16
N GLN A 730 -34.46 -0.96 -11.99
CA GLN A 730 -33.97 -2.33 -12.20
C GLN A 730 -33.26 -2.53 -13.56
N GLY A 731 -33.83 -2.04 -14.67
CA GLY A 731 -33.23 -2.15 -16.00
C GLY A 731 -31.88 -1.41 -16.12
N LEU A 732 -31.78 -0.21 -15.57
CA LEU A 732 -30.55 0.61 -15.58
C LEU A 732 -29.44 -0.05 -14.78
N VAL A 733 -29.76 -0.61 -13.61
CA VAL A 733 -28.78 -1.31 -12.77
C VAL A 733 -28.36 -2.64 -13.40
N LEU A 734 -29.31 -3.39 -13.97
CA LEU A 734 -29.01 -4.66 -14.66
C LEU A 734 -28.09 -4.43 -15.87
N GLN A 735 -28.31 -3.36 -16.65
CA GLN A 735 -27.40 -2.97 -17.73
C GLN A 735 -25.99 -2.71 -17.16
N GLN A 736 -25.84 -1.81 -16.19
CA GLN A 736 -24.53 -1.50 -15.58
C GLN A 736 -23.82 -2.73 -15.00
N LEU A 737 -24.54 -3.69 -14.40
CA LEU A 737 -23.96 -4.92 -13.85
C LEU A 737 -23.35 -5.83 -14.92
N ARG A 738 -24.02 -5.95 -16.08
CA ARG A 738 -23.50 -6.63 -17.28
C ARG A 738 -22.27 -5.89 -17.82
N CYS A 739 -22.38 -4.59 -18.05
CA CYS A 739 -21.27 -3.76 -18.56
C CYS A 739 -20.04 -3.81 -17.63
N CYS A 740 -20.21 -3.79 -16.32
CA CYS A 740 -19.11 -3.88 -15.36
C CYS A 740 -18.53 -5.31 -15.22
N GLY A 741 -19.09 -6.32 -15.89
CA GLY A 741 -18.68 -7.73 -15.79
C GLY A 741 -18.88 -8.34 -14.40
N VAL A 742 -19.79 -7.79 -13.58
CA VAL A 742 -19.96 -8.20 -12.18
C VAL A 742 -20.52 -9.63 -12.09
N LEU A 743 -21.44 -9.98 -12.99
CA LEU A 743 -22.05 -11.30 -13.06
C LEU A 743 -21.00 -12.37 -13.44
N GLU A 744 -20.11 -12.03 -14.36
CA GLU A 744 -19.00 -12.85 -14.87
C GLU A 744 -17.95 -13.08 -13.76
N VAL A 745 -17.59 -12.03 -13.02
CA VAL A 745 -16.69 -12.14 -11.86
C VAL A 745 -17.22 -13.11 -10.81
N VAL A 746 -18.48 -12.99 -10.39
CA VAL A 746 -19.03 -13.90 -9.36
C VAL A 746 -19.19 -15.31 -9.94
N ARG A 747 -19.53 -15.47 -11.23
CA ARG A 747 -19.61 -16.77 -11.92
C ARG A 747 -18.26 -17.49 -11.93
N ILE A 748 -17.20 -16.81 -12.39
CA ILE A 748 -15.84 -17.36 -12.48
C ILE A 748 -15.29 -17.62 -11.07
N SER A 749 -15.34 -16.63 -10.17
CA SER A 749 -14.85 -16.76 -8.79
C SER A 749 -15.50 -17.92 -8.03
N ARG A 750 -16.79 -18.18 -8.25
CA ARG A 750 -17.53 -19.28 -7.59
C ARG A 750 -17.20 -20.64 -8.19
N SER A 751 -16.92 -20.69 -9.49
CA SER A 751 -16.50 -21.92 -10.17
C SER A 751 -15.05 -22.30 -9.86
N GLY A 752 -14.14 -21.33 -9.72
CA GLY A 752 -12.70 -21.51 -9.53
C GLY A 752 -12.24 -21.67 -8.08
N PHE A 753 -10.96 -21.36 -7.86
CA PHE A 753 -10.24 -21.51 -6.60
C PHE A 753 -9.56 -20.18 -6.18
N PRO A 754 -10.33 -19.22 -5.63
CA PRO A 754 -9.83 -17.87 -5.36
C PRO A 754 -8.79 -17.79 -4.24
N THR A 755 -8.71 -18.80 -3.37
CA THR A 755 -7.74 -18.82 -2.26
C THR A 755 -6.53 -19.68 -2.62
N ARG A 756 -5.36 -19.06 -2.80
CA ARG A 756 -4.15 -19.70 -3.35
C ARG A 756 -2.96 -19.51 -2.42
N MET A 757 -2.16 -20.55 -2.19
CA MET A 757 -0.97 -20.45 -1.35
C MET A 757 0.09 -21.47 -1.75
N SER A 758 1.36 -21.05 -1.89
CA SER A 758 2.46 -21.96 -2.20
C SER A 758 2.66 -22.99 -1.09
N HIS A 759 3.08 -24.20 -1.44
CA HIS A 759 3.31 -25.30 -0.48
C HIS A 759 4.23 -24.87 0.68
N GLN A 760 5.27 -24.08 0.39
CA GLN A 760 6.15 -23.52 1.41
C GLN A 760 5.46 -22.51 2.35
N LYS A 761 4.59 -21.63 1.83
CA LYS A 761 3.85 -20.64 2.64
C LYS A 761 2.75 -21.32 3.46
N PHE A 762 2.12 -22.37 2.93
CA PHE A 762 1.11 -23.19 3.62
C PHE A 762 1.74 -24.02 4.74
N ALA A 763 2.78 -24.81 4.45
CA ALA A 763 3.51 -25.59 5.44
C ALA A 763 4.09 -24.72 6.57
N ARG A 764 4.67 -23.54 6.26
CA ARG A 764 5.14 -22.60 7.30
C ARG A 764 4.01 -22.00 8.15
N ARG A 765 2.81 -21.80 7.59
CA ARG A 765 1.69 -21.15 8.28
C ARG A 765 0.90 -22.10 9.17
N TYR A 766 0.78 -23.37 8.78
CA TYR A 766 -0.10 -24.35 9.43
C TYR A 766 0.63 -25.63 9.89
N GLY A 767 1.89 -25.86 9.53
CA GLY A 767 2.64 -27.09 9.87
C GLY A 767 2.79 -27.34 11.38
N PHE A 768 2.71 -26.30 12.22
CA PHE A 768 2.70 -26.43 13.68
C PHE A 768 1.38 -27.01 14.24
N LEU A 769 0.36 -27.20 13.40
CA LEU A 769 -0.87 -27.93 13.73
C LEU A 769 -0.71 -29.45 13.54
N LEU A 770 0.40 -29.91 12.95
CA LEU A 770 0.80 -31.32 12.88
C LEU A 770 1.67 -31.69 14.09
N LEU A 771 1.82 -33.00 14.33
CA LEU A 771 2.84 -33.55 15.21
C LEU A 771 4.25 -33.39 14.59
N GLU A 772 5.26 -33.14 15.43
CA GLU A 772 6.64 -32.83 15.00
C GLU A 772 7.24 -33.82 14.00
N ASN A 773 6.89 -35.11 14.13
CA ASN A 773 7.36 -36.19 13.24
C ASN A 773 6.92 -36.05 11.77
N VAL A 774 5.92 -35.21 11.47
CA VAL A 774 5.45 -34.94 10.09
C VAL A 774 5.96 -33.59 9.58
N ALA A 775 6.15 -32.61 10.47
CA ALA A 775 6.61 -31.26 10.12
C ALA A 775 8.05 -31.19 9.56
N SER A 776 8.81 -32.29 9.64
CA SER A 776 10.17 -32.44 9.09
C SER A 776 10.21 -32.90 7.62
N GLN A 777 9.06 -33.17 7.01
CA GLN A 777 8.95 -33.56 5.59
C GLN A 777 9.03 -32.35 4.64
N ASP A 778 9.02 -32.61 3.34
CA ASP A 778 8.99 -31.54 2.34
C ASP A 778 7.68 -30.73 2.40
N PRO A 779 7.65 -29.47 1.90
CA PRO A 779 6.48 -28.62 2.05
C PRO A 779 5.20 -29.11 1.35
N LEU A 780 5.30 -29.95 0.30
CA LEU A 780 4.14 -30.52 -0.36
C LEU A 780 3.55 -31.63 0.51
N SER A 781 4.36 -32.57 0.99
CA SER A 781 3.94 -33.64 1.91
C SER A 781 3.34 -33.07 3.21
N VAL A 782 3.96 -32.04 3.79
CA VAL A 782 3.41 -31.32 4.97
C VAL A 782 2.06 -30.69 4.65
N SER A 783 1.92 -30.06 3.48
CA SER A 783 0.66 -29.42 3.07
C SER A 783 -0.47 -30.45 2.86
N VAL A 784 -0.17 -31.57 2.20
CA VAL A 784 -1.11 -32.69 2.00
C VAL A 784 -1.50 -33.36 3.33
N ALA A 785 -0.56 -33.54 4.26
CA ALA A 785 -0.86 -34.09 5.59
C ALA A 785 -1.84 -33.21 6.38
N ILE A 786 -1.74 -31.89 6.27
CA ILE A 786 -2.70 -30.95 6.90
C ILE A 786 -4.09 -31.07 6.27
N LEU A 787 -4.19 -31.16 4.93
CA LEU A 787 -5.47 -31.32 4.24
C LEU A 787 -6.23 -32.57 4.73
N HIS A 788 -5.52 -33.69 4.88
CA HIS A 788 -6.07 -34.93 5.43
C HIS A 788 -6.40 -34.83 6.92
N GLN A 789 -5.52 -34.28 7.77
CA GLN A 789 -5.78 -34.15 9.21
C GLN A 789 -7.02 -33.31 9.51
N PHE A 790 -7.31 -32.31 8.68
CA PHE A 790 -8.47 -31.43 8.82
C PHE A 790 -9.68 -31.85 7.97
N ASN A 791 -9.65 -33.03 7.33
CA ASN A 791 -10.74 -33.60 6.52
C ASN A 791 -11.35 -32.64 5.49
N ILE A 792 -10.52 -31.82 4.83
CA ILE A 792 -11.01 -30.96 3.74
C ILE A 792 -11.36 -31.85 2.54
N LEU A 793 -12.56 -31.69 1.97
CA LEU A 793 -13.04 -32.54 0.89
C LEU A 793 -12.23 -32.31 -0.41
N PRO A 794 -11.86 -33.38 -1.16
CA PRO A 794 -11.08 -33.27 -2.40
C PRO A 794 -11.72 -32.41 -3.51
N GLU A 795 -13.04 -32.20 -3.48
CA GLU A 795 -13.76 -31.33 -4.42
C GLU A 795 -13.57 -29.82 -4.13
N MET A 796 -13.07 -29.51 -2.92
CA MET A 796 -12.98 -28.15 -2.36
C MET A 796 -11.57 -27.57 -2.38
N TYR A 797 -10.57 -28.37 -2.76
CA TYR A 797 -9.20 -27.94 -3.02
C TYR A 797 -8.63 -28.59 -4.30
N GLN A 798 -7.52 -28.07 -4.81
CA GLN A 798 -6.69 -28.70 -5.83
C GLN A 798 -5.20 -28.55 -5.46
N VAL A 799 -4.38 -29.52 -5.87
CA VAL A 799 -2.95 -29.59 -5.58
C VAL A 799 -2.17 -29.40 -6.88
N GLY A 800 -1.62 -28.21 -7.07
CA GLY A 800 -0.75 -27.91 -8.20
C GLY A 800 0.72 -28.15 -7.91
N TYR A 801 1.56 -28.01 -8.93
CA TYR A 801 3.00 -28.22 -8.85
C TYR A 801 3.71 -27.32 -7.83
N THR A 802 3.22 -26.10 -7.58
CA THR A 802 3.84 -25.14 -6.65
C THR A 802 2.90 -24.65 -5.54
N LYS A 803 1.57 -24.76 -5.73
CA LYS A 803 0.55 -24.18 -4.85
C LYS A 803 -0.57 -25.15 -4.49
N LEU A 804 -1.18 -24.89 -3.33
CA LEU A 804 -2.54 -25.33 -3.03
C LEU A 804 -3.54 -24.26 -3.45
N PHE A 805 -4.64 -24.73 -4.01
CA PHE A 805 -5.77 -23.94 -4.49
C PHE A 805 -7.02 -24.36 -3.71
N PHE A 806 -7.81 -23.41 -3.22
CA PHE A 806 -8.98 -23.67 -2.39
C PHE A 806 -10.20 -22.89 -2.89
N ARG A 807 -11.37 -23.53 -2.79
CA ARG A 807 -12.66 -22.84 -2.87
C ARG A 807 -12.84 -21.92 -1.66
N THR A 808 -13.79 -20.99 -1.77
CA THR A 808 -14.10 -20.02 -0.71
C THR A 808 -14.44 -20.71 0.62
N GLY A 809 -14.04 -20.08 1.73
CA GLY A 809 -14.35 -20.51 3.11
C GLY A 809 -13.50 -21.66 3.67
N GLN A 810 -12.84 -22.49 2.84
CA GLN A 810 -12.21 -23.74 3.29
C GLN A 810 -11.07 -23.54 4.29
N ILE A 811 -10.32 -22.44 4.18
CA ILE A 811 -9.23 -22.10 5.12
C ILE A 811 -9.76 -21.61 6.48
N GLY A 812 -11.05 -21.25 6.61
CA GLY A 812 -11.62 -20.71 7.84
C GLY A 812 -11.38 -21.60 9.06
N ALA A 813 -11.64 -22.91 8.95
CA ALA A 813 -11.42 -23.86 10.05
C ALA A 813 -9.93 -24.03 10.44
N LEU A 814 -9.01 -23.90 9.48
CA LEU A 814 -7.56 -23.93 9.72
C LEU A 814 -7.11 -22.67 10.48
N GLU A 815 -7.58 -21.49 10.07
CA GLU A 815 -7.28 -20.23 10.75
C GLU A 815 -7.91 -20.15 12.14
N ASP A 816 -9.14 -20.61 12.31
CA ASP A 816 -9.80 -20.72 13.61
C ASP A 816 -8.98 -21.60 14.58
N THR A 817 -8.54 -22.77 14.11
CA THR A 817 -7.73 -23.69 14.92
C THR A 817 -6.37 -23.08 15.22
N ARG A 818 -5.70 -22.48 14.22
CA ARG A 818 -4.44 -21.73 14.39
C ARG A 818 -4.60 -20.61 15.42
N ASN A 819 -5.66 -19.82 15.36
CA ASN A 819 -5.90 -18.70 16.27
C ASN A 819 -6.16 -19.20 17.70
N ARG A 820 -6.91 -20.30 17.88
CA ARG A 820 -7.11 -20.95 19.19
C ARG A 820 -5.80 -21.49 19.77
N THR A 821 -4.96 -22.16 18.98
CA THR A 821 -3.63 -22.62 19.43
C THR A 821 -2.72 -21.44 19.77
N LEU A 822 -2.77 -20.35 19.00
CA LEU A 822 -2.01 -19.13 19.27
C LEU A 822 -2.49 -18.36 20.52
N HIS A 823 -3.70 -18.58 21.04
CA HIS A 823 -4.09 -18.07 22.36
C HIS A 823 -3.23 -18.66 23.50
N GLY A 824 -2.47 -19.74 23.27
CA GLY A 824 -1.40 -20.19 24.16
C GLY A 824 -0.35 -19.11 24.46
N ILE A 825 -0.23 -18.06 23.64
CA ILE A 825 0.61 -16.89 23.93
C ILE A 825 0.20 -16.17 25.23
N LEU A 826 -1.08 -16.26 25.65
CA LEU A 826 -1.55 -15.71 26.93
C LEU A 826 -0.84 -16.37 28.12
N HIS A 827 -0.48 -17.65 28.02
CA HIS A 827 0.32 -18.33 29.04
C HIS A 827 1.74 -17.75 29.10
N VAL A 828 2.38 -17.54 27.93
CA VAL A 828 3.72 -16.90 27.85
C VAL A 828 3.68 -15.47 28.42
N GLN A 829 2.65 -14.69 28.08
CA GLN A 829 2.43 -13.35 28.64
C GLN A 829 2.21 -13.39 30.16
N SER A 830 1.46 -14.38 30.69
CA SER A 830 1.26 -14.56 32.14
C SER A 830 2.57 -14.88 32.86
N CYS A 831 3.41 -15.73 32.27
CA CYS A 831 4.72 -16.09 32.79
C CYS A 831 5.70 -14.91 32.77
N PHE A 832 5.68 -14.10 31.71
CA PHE A 832 6.47 -12.87 31.61
C PHE A 832 6.01 -11.79 32.61
N ARG A 833 4.70 -11.46 32.65
CA ARG A 833 4.13 -10.51 33.63
C ARG A 833 4.41 -10.96 35.06
N GLY A 834 4.26 -12.26 35.34
CA GLY A 834 4.60 -12.86 36.64
C GLY A 834 6.11 -12.80 36.95
N HIS A 835 6.99 -12.95 35.96
CA HIS A 835 8.43 -12.75 36.14
C HIS A 835 8.75 -11.30 36.50
N GLN A 836 8.21 -10.34 35.73
CA GLN A 836 8.41 -8.91 35.97
C GLN A 836 7.89 -8.47 37.35
N ALA A 837 6.69 -8.91 37.74
CA ALA A 837 6.14 -8.64 39.07
C ALA A 837 7.02 -9.24 40.19
N ARG A 838 7.52 -10.48 40.02
CA ARG A 838 8.47 -11.10 40.96
C ARG A 838 9.84 -10.42 40.99
N HIS A 839 10.26 -9.75 39.91
CA HIS A 839 11.48 -8.94 39.86
C HIS A 839 11.31 -7.67 40.68
N HIS A 840 10.32 -6.84 40.33
CA HIS A 840 10.01 -5.59 41.02
C HIS A 840 9.76 -5.81 42.53
N PHE A 841 9.06 -6.90 42.89
CA PHE A 841 8.83 -7.26 44.31
C PHE A 841 10.13 -7.58 45.05
N LYS A 842 11.07 -8.32 44.43
CA LYS A 842 12.38 -8.61 45.03
C LYS A 842 13.24 -7.35 45.17
N GLU A 843 13.16 -6.43 44.22
CA GLU A 843 13.84 -5.12 44.30
C GLU A 843 13.26 -4.27 45.43
N LEU A 844 11.94 -4.18 45.52
CA LEU A 844 11.23 -3.48 46.61
C LEU A 844 11.58 -4.08 47.98
N GLN A 845 11.57 -5.41 48.12
CA GLN A 845 11.99 -6.09 49.35
C GLN A 845 13.46 -5.78 49.71
N ARG A 846 14.39 -5.78 48.74
CA ARG A 846 15.79 -5.40 48.95
C ARG A 846 15.91 -3.94 49.41
N GLY A 847 15.16 -3.03 48.79
CA GLY A 847 15.12 -1.61 49.16
C GLY A 847 14.63 -1.40 50.59
N ILE A 848 13.50 -2.03 50.95
CA ILE A 848 12.92 -1.99 52.30
C ILE A 848 13.89 -2.59 53.34
N ALA A 849 14.47 -3.76 53.07
CA ALA A 849 15.43 -4.39 53.98
C ALA A 849 16.69 -3.54 54.18
N THR A 850 17.16 -2.87 53.12
CA THR A 850 18.29 -1.92 53.18
C THR A 850 17.94 -0.70 54.02
N LEU A 851 16.78 -0.07 53.79
CA LEU A 851 16.31 1.06 54.60
C LEU A 851 16.15 0.69 56.08
N GLN A 852 15.56 -0.48 56.36
CA GLN A 852 15.42 -1.00 57.72
C GLN A 852 16.77 -1.26 58.39
N SER A 853 17.80 -1.72 57.67
CA SER A 853 19.13 -1.95 58.25
C SER A 853 19.82 -0.63 58.60
N PHE A 854 19.71 0.40 57.76
CA PHE A 854 20.18 1.76 58.09
C PHE A 854 19.48 2.34 59.33
N VAL A 855 18.14 2.27 59.40
CA VAL A 855 17.37 2.80 60.54
C VAL A 855 17.70 2.05 61.84
N ARG A 856 17.79 0.72 61.81
CA ARG A 856 18.18 -0.10 62.97
C ARG A 856 19.62 0.19 63.40
N GLY A 857 20.55 0.25 62.45
CA GLY A 857 21.95 0.59 62.71
C GLY A 857 22.10 1.98 63.34
N GLU A 858 21.36 2.98 62.85
CA GLU A 858 21.40 4.33 63.40
C GLU A 858 20.82 4.43 64.81
N LYS A 859 19.72 3.71 65.11
CA LYS A 859 19.20 3.58 66.47
C LYS A 859 20.27 3.02 67.42
N THR A 860 20.87 1.88 67.08
CA THR A 860 21.91 1.24 67.90
C THR A 860 23.14 2.13 68.07
N ARG A 861 23.56 2.89 67.04
CA ARG A 861 24.66 3.86 67.15
C ARG A 861 24.35 4.97 68.15
N LYS A 862 23.14 5.53 68.15
CA LYS A 862 22.71 6.56 69.11
C LYS A 862 22.64 6.02 70.54
N GLU A 863 22.05 4.85 70.73
CA GLU A 863 21.96 4.19 72.05
C GLU A 863 23.35 3.87 72.61
N TYR A 864 24.26 3.32 71.79
CA TYR A 864 25.64 3.05 72.18
C TYR A 864 26.44 4.32 72.48
N ALA A 865 26.25 5.42 71.73
CA ALA A 865 26.90 6.69 72.01
C ALA A 865 26.52 7.25 73.39
N VAL A 866 25.23 7.20 73.74
CA VAL A 866 24.73 7.61 75.08
C VAL A 866 25.29 6.69 76.17
N LEU A 867 25.33 5.37 75.95
CA LEU A 867 25.88 4.41 76.90
C LEU A 867 27.40 4.63 77.11
N LEU A 868 28.15 4.85 76.05
CA LEU A 868 29.59 5.15 76.10
C LEU A 868 29.86 6.48 76.82
N GLN A 869 29.03 7.51 76.61
CA GLN A 869 29.14 8.79 77.32
C GLN A 869 28.88 8.59 78.83
N ARG A 870 27.82 7.87 79.20
CA ARG A 870 27.51 7.51 80.60
C ARG A 870 28.64 6.70 81.24
N HIS A 871 29.21 5.72 80.52
CA HIS A 871 30.30 4.88 81.01
C HIS A 871 31.61 5.67 81.21
N ARG A 872 31.96 6.57 80.28
CA ARG A 872 33.10 7.49 80.41
C ARG A 872 32.92 8.44 81.62
N ALA A 873 31.72 8.98 81.82
CA ALA A 873 31.42 9.79 83.01
C ALA A 873 31.57 8.98 84.31
N ALA A 874 31.00 7.77 84.36
CA ALA A 874 31.09 6.87 85.51
C ALA A 874 32.54 6.50 85.85
N ILE A 875 33.36 6.12 84.87
CA ILE A 875 34.80 5.84 85.08
C ILE A 875 35.52 7.07 85.61
N THR A 876 35.25 8.27 85.06
CA THR A 876 35.91 9.51 85.51
C THR A 876 35.55 9.83 86.97
N ILE A 877 34.27 9.73 87.35
CA ILE A 877 33.81 9.93 88.73
C ILE A 877 34.44 8.88 89.66
N GLN A 878 34.40 7.59 89.30
CA GLN A 878 35.01 6.51 90.09
C GLN A 878 36.52 6.68 90.24
N LYS A 879 37.24 7.11 89.19
CA LYS A 879 38.69 7.39 89.24
C LYS A 879 39.00 8.50 90.24
N GLN A 880 38.23 9.60 90.24
CA GLN A 880 38.42 10.69 91.19
C GLN A 880 38.10 10.28 92.62
N ILE A 881 37.01 9.53 92.86
CA ILE A 881 36.63 9.04 94.20
C ILE A 881 37.67 8.05 94.73
N LYS A 882 38.06 7.03 93.94
CA LYS A 882 39.11 6.07 94.35
C LYS A 882 40.45 6.76 94.59
N GLY A 883 40.82 7.73 93.74
CA GLY A 883 42.03 8.53 93.90
C GLY A 883 42.00 9.49 95.10
N ARG A 884 40.82 9.90 95.57
CA ARG A 884 40.64 10.66 96.83
C ARG A 884 40.74 9.75 98.05
N ASN A 885 40.07 8.60 98.03
CA ASN A 885 40.09 7.64 99.13
C ASN A 885 41.48 7.03 99.34
N GLY A 886 42.16 6.61 98.26
CA GLY A 886 43.53 6.09 98.34
C GLY A 886 44.52 7.10 98.91
N ARG A 887 44.39 8.39 98.56
CA ARG A 887 45.18 9.47 99.18
C ARG A 887 44.86 9.68 100.66
N LYS A 888 43.60 9.55 101.08
CA LYS A 888 43.19 9.62 102.49
C LYS A 888 43.81 8.45 103.29
N THR A 889 43.62 7.21 102.84
CA THR A 889 44.13 6.03 103.55
C THR A 889 45.66 5.93 103.53
N CYS A 890 46.33 6.36 102.45
CA CYS A 890 47.79 6.46 102.44
C CYS A 890 48.30 7.47 103.49
N LYS A 891 47.63 8.61 103.66
CA LYS A 891 47.93 9.55 104.75
C LYS A 891 47.70 8.93 106.12
N GLU A 892 46.54 8.31 106.36
CA GLU A 892 46.22 7.64 107.63
C GLU A 892 47.23 6.53 108.00
N ILE A 893 47.67 5.73 107.02
CA ILE A 893 48.71 4.72 107.21
C ILE A 893 50.08 5.35 107.44
N SER A 894 50.42 6.45 106.76
CA SER A 894 51.66 7.19 107.00
C SER A 894 51.72 7.73 108.44
N ASP A 895 50.66 8.42 108.86
CA ASP A 895 50.52 9.00 110.20
C ASP A 895 50.59 7.89 111.27
N ALA A 896 49.89 6.76 111.09
CA ALA A 896 49.95 5.61 111.99
C ALA A 896 51.32 4.88 111.99
N SER A 897 51.98 4.78 110.83
CA SER A 897 53.32 4.18 110.72
C SER A 897 54.38 5.03 111.43
N VAL A 898 54.22 6.36 111.41
CA VAL A 898 55.06 7.30 112.15
C VAL A 898 54.93 7.10 113.67
N VAL A 899 53.72 6.76 114.17
CA VAL A 899 53.53 6.34 115.56
C VAL A 899 54.19 4.98 115.83
N ILE A 900 53.90 3.94 115.04
CA ILE A 900 54.42 2.58 115.29
C ILE A 900 55.96 2.52 115.26
N GLN A 901 56.62 3.22 114.32
CA GLN A 901 58.09 3.22 114.26
C GLN A 901 58.74 3.82 115.53
N SER A 902 58.07 4.78 116.19
CA SER A 902 58.56 5.36 117.45
C SER A 902 58.56 4.31 118.58
N VAL A 903 57.51 3.50 118.67
CA VAL A 903 57.36 2.45 119.68
C VAL A 903 58.33 1.30 119.42
N ILE A 904 58.45 0.82 118.17
CA ILE A 904 59.32 -0.31 117.82
C ILE A 904 60.81 0.03 118.00
N ARG A 905 61.24 1.26 117.66
CA ARG A 905 62.60 1.74 117.98
C ARG A 905 62.88 1.69 119.48
N GLY A 906 61.89 2.04 120.32
CA GLY A 906 61.95 1.90 121.77
C GLY A 906 61.88 0.45 122.29
N TRP A 907 61.50 -0.54 121.47
CA TRP A 907 61.40 -1.96 121.90
C TRP A 907 62.58 -2.81 121.45
N LEU A 908 63.10 -2.63 120.23
CA LEU A 908 64.22 -3.42 119.71
C LEU A 908 65.46 -3.36 120.61
N VAL A 909 65.77 -2.18 121.17
CA VAL A 909 66.86 -1.96 122.13
C VAL A 909 66.74 -2.87 123.37
N ARG A 910 65.51 -3.26 123.76
CA ARG A 910 65.21 -4.04 124.97
C ARG A 910 65.21 -5.56 124.76
N ARG A 911 65.43 -6.08 123.54
CA ARG A 911 65.38 -7.53 123.23
C ARG A 911 66.72 -8.16 122.82
N CYS A 912 67.80 -7.39 122.68
CA CYS A 912 69.08 -7.87 122.17
C CYS A 912 69.92 -8.68 123.19
N SER A 913 69.40 -9.78 123.73
CA SER A 913 70.13 -10.74 124.57
C SER A 913 69.48 -12.13 124.53
N GLY A 914 70.19 -13.13 124.00
CA GLY A 914 69.73 -14.53 123.93
C GLY A 914 69.64 -15.08 122.50
N ASN A 915 70.73 -15.73 122.04
CA ASN A 915 71.01 -16.55 120.84
C ASN A 915 69.98 -16.61 119.68
N THR A 916 70.27 -16.35 118.39
CA THR A 916 71.42 -16.56 117.46
C THR A 916 71.42 -17.88 116.66
N GLY A 917 71.34 -17.75 115.32
CA GLY A 917 71.68 -18.77 114.31
C GLY A 917 70.49 -19.44 113.60
N LEU A 918 70.47 -19.62 112.26
CA LEU A 918 71.27 -18.97 111.20
C LEU A 918 70.59 -19.17 109.80
N LEU A 919 70.48 -18.11 108.97
CA LEU A 919 70.52 -17.96 107.48
C LEU A 919 70.03 -19.11 106.53
N LYS A 920 69.54 -18.89 105.29
CA LYS A 920 69.51 -17.77 104.30
C LYS A 920 68.11 -17.70 103.63
N TYR A 921 67.55 -16.64 103.01
CA TYR A 921 67.93 -15.29 102.53
C TYR A 921 68.08 -15.11 101.00
N GLY A 922 67.42 -14.07 100.46
CA GLY A 922 67.34 -13.67 99.03
C GLY A 922 65.88 -13.31 98.67
N ALA A 923 65.39 -12.07 98.53
CA ALA A 923 65.91 -10.78 98.02
C ALA A 923 65.99 -10.73 96.46
N SER A 924 65.55 -9.68 95.75
CA SER A 924 65.13 -8.31 96.17
C SER A 924 64.13 -7.61 95.20
N LYS A 925 63.84 -6.34 95.52
CA LYS A 925 63.07 -5.26 94.84
C LYS A 925 63.50 -5.00 93.37
N GLY A 926 62.80 -4.22 92.53
CA GLY A 926 61.56 -3.42 92.67
C GLY A 926 61.66 -2.01 92.04
N ASN A 927 60.52 -1.33 91.81
CA ASN A 927 60.31 0.03 91.23
C ASN A 927 60.65 0.17 89.73
N GLU A 928 59.93 0.90 88.85
CA GLU A 928 59.07 2.13 88.85
C GLU A 928 59.78 3.45 88.43
N SER A 929 59.63 3.81 87.15
CA SER A 929 59.33 5.17 86.60
C SER A 929 59.39 5.06 85.06
N ASP A 930 58.33 5.13 84.25
CA ASP A 930 57.36 6.22 84.00
C ASP A 930 57.95 7.37 83.12
N GLU A 931 57.76 7.29 81.80
CA GLU A 931 57.76 8.46 80.90
C GLU A 931 56.96 8.21 79.59
N VAL A 932 56.67 9.28 78.84
CA VAL A 932 55.62 9.33 77.81
C VAL A 932 56.13 8.96 76.41
N MET A 933 55.39 8.10 75.69
CA MET A 933 55.58 7.93 74.24
C MET A 933 54.27 7.58 73.50
N VAL A 934 54.02 8.26 72.38
CA VAL A 934 52.85 8.04 71.52
C VAL A 934 52.97 6.70 70.79
N LYS A 935 52.21 5.69 71.22
CA LYS A 935 52.38 4.31 70.73
C LYS A 935 51.91 4.15 69.28
N ALA A 936 52.84 3.78 68.40
CA ALA A 936 52.69 3.61 66.95
C ALA A 936 51.56 2.65 66.47
N SER A 937 50.93 1.90 67.37
CA SER A 937 49.81 0.99 67.07
C SER A 937 48.66 1.61 66.27
N PHE A 938 48.32 2.88 66.49
CA PHE A 938 47.23 3.54 65.77
C PHE A 938 47.62 3.91 64.33
N LEU A 939 48.86 4.37 64.11
CA LEU A 939 49.41 4.60 62.78
C LEU A 939 49.56 3.28 62.00
N ALA A 940 50.07 2.23 62.65
CA ALA A 940 50.20 0.90 62.04
C ALA A 940 48.85 0.28 61.65
N GLU A 941 47.81 0.44 62.48
CA GLU A 941 46.45 -0.01 62.16
C GLU A 941 45.80 0.83 61.03
N LEU A 942 46.11 2.13 60.94
CA LEU A 942 45.66 2.98 59.84
C LEU A 942 46.35 2.60 58.52
N GLN A 943 47.68 2.46 58.50
CA GLN A 943 48.45 1.98 57.34
C GLN A 943 47.98 0.60 56.88
N ARG A 944 47.69 -0.33 57.81
CA ARG A 944 47.16 -1.66 57.49
C ARG A 944 45.78 -1.64 56.84
N ARG A 945 44.97 -0.59 57.06
CA ARG A 945 43.68 -0.38 56.39
C ARG A 945 43.84 0.26 55.02
N VAL A 946 44.74 1.25 54.90
CA VAL A 946 45.11 1.87 53.60
C VAL A 946 45.67 0.80 52.65
N LEU A 947 46.67 0.02 53.06
CA LEU A 947 47.24 -1.07 52.26
C LEU A 947 46.21 -2.14 51.81
N ARG A 948 45.17 -2.38 52.61
CA ARG A 948 44.07 -3.29 52.22
C ARG A 948 43.13 -2.66 51.20
N ALA A 949 42.86 -1.36 51.29
CA ALA A 949 42.09 -0.64 50.28
C ALA A 949 42.88 -0.54 48.95
N GLU A 950 44.19 -0.27 49.00
CA GLU A 950 45.08 -0.22 47.84
C GLU A 950 45.31 -1.58 47.17
N ALA A 951 45.23 -2.68 47.93
CA ALA A 951 45.23 -4.03 47.39
C ALA A 951 43.90 -4.34 46.67
N ALA A 952 42.76 -4.08 47.32
CA ALA A 952 41.43 -4.31 46.74
C ALA A 952 41.13 -3.39 45.53
N LEU A 953 41.70 -2.18 45.50
CA LEU A 953 41.59 -1.29 44.35
C LEU A 953 42.34 -1.86 43.13
N ARG A 954 43.59 -2.31 43.31
CA ARG A 954 44.38 -2.92 42.22
C ARG A 954 43.75 -4.21 41.69
N GLU A 955 43.23 -5.07 42.57
CA GLU A 955 42.47 -6.26 42.16
C GLU A 955 41.27 -5.90 41.26
N LYS A 956 40.60 -4.77 41.53
CA LYS A 956 39.49 -4.27 40.69
C LYS A 956 39.93 -3.54 39.43
N GLU A 957 41.07 -2.85 39.42
CA GLU A 957 41.68 -2.33 38.20
C GLU A 957 42.11 -3.47 37.26
N GLU A 958 42.63 -4.57 37.82
CA GLU A 958 43.08 -5.74 37.08
C GLU A 958 41.90 -6.58 36.52
N GLU A 959 40.82 -6.78 37.29
CA GLU A 959 39.54 -7.28 36.76
C GLU A 959 39.00 -6.40 35.62
N ASN A 960 39.04 -5.08 35.78
CA ASN A 960 38.49 -4.16 34.78
C ASN A 960 39.31 -4.16 33.49
N ASN A 961 40.65 -4.24 33.58
CA ASN A 961 41.52 -4.42 32.42
C ASN A 961 41.21 -5.72 31.65
N ILE A 962 40.94 -6.83 32.35
CA ILE A 962 40.53 -8.10 31.74
C ILE A 962 39.15 -7.98 31.06
N LEU A 963 38.21 -7.23 31.64
CA LEU A 963 36.90 -6.96 31.04
C LEU A 963 37.01 -6.08 29.78
N HIS A 964 37.82 -5.03 29.81
CA HIS A 964 38.13 -4.20 28.63
C HIS A 964 38.78 -5.03 27.51
N GLN A 965 39.74 -5.91 27.84
CA GLN A 965 40.38 -6.79 26.85
C GLN A 965 39.39 -7.79 26.24
N ARG A 966 38.42 -8.30 27.02
CA ARG A 966 37.32 -9.13 26.50
C ARG A 966 36.38 -8.35 25.58
N LEU A 967 36.00 -7.12 25.93
CA LEU A 967 35.19 -6.25 25.07
C LEU A 967 35.87 -6.06 23.71
N GLN A 968 37.16 -5.71 23.70
CA GLN A 968 37.93 -5.50 22.48
C GLN A 968 38.02 -6.78 21.60
N GLN A 969 38.08 -7.97 22.22
CA GLN A 969 37.98 -9.26 21.50
C GLN A 969 36.58 -9.51 20.90
N TYR A 970 35.50 -9.06 21.57
CA TYR A 970 34.15 -9.16 21.01
C TYR A 970 33.93 -8.18 19.85
N GLU A 971 34.40 -6.93 19.95
CA GLU A 971 34.33 -5.93 18.88
C GLU A 971 35.11 -6.34 17.63
N SER A 972 36.32 -6.90 17.82
CA SER A 972 37.13 -7.43 16.72
C SER A 972 36.43 -8.60 16.01
N ARG A 973 35.88 -9.57 16.77
CA ARG A 973 35.07 -10.67 16.21
C ARG A 973 33.80 -10.19 15.51
N TRP A 974 33.12 -9.19 16.05
CA TRP A 974 31.92 -8.62 15.44
C TRP A 974 32.24 -8.00 14.07
N SER A 975 33.33 -7.23 14.01
CA SER A 975 33.85 -6.66 12.75
C SER A 975 34.17 -7.75 11.73
N GLU A 976 34.76 -8.87 12.16
CA GLU A 976 35.07 -10.02 11.30
C GLU A 976 33.82 -10.73 10.77
N TYR A 977 32.75 -10.81 11.58
CA TYR A 977 31.44 -11.33 11.14
C TYR A 977 30.75 -10.40 10.15
N GLU A 978 30.80 -9.08 10.35
CA GLU A 978 30.20 -8.11 9.43
C GLU A 978 30.88 -8.16 8.04
N LEU A 979 32.21 -8.31 8.01
CA LEU A 979 32.99 -8.48 6.79
C LEU A 979 32.65 -9.79 6.04
N LYS A 980 32.44 -10.89 6.78
CA LYS A 980 31.98 -12.16 6.22
C LYS A 980 30.54 -12.09 5.70
N MET A 981 29.64 -11.36 6.37
CA MET A 981 28.27 -11.13 5.89
C MET A 981 28.25 -10.34 4.57
N LYS A 982 28.99 -9.23 4.48
CA LYS A 982 29.11 -8.44 3.24
C LYS A 982 29.71 -9.26 2.09
N SER A 983 30.74 -10.06 2.35
CA SER A 983 31.32 -10.98 1.37
C SER A 983 30.30 -12.02 0.86
N MET A 984 29.52 -12.61 1.77
CA MET A 984 28.49 -13.60 1.42
C MET A 984 27.31 -12.98 0.64
N GLU A 985 26.92 -11.74 0.97
CA GLU A 985 25.93 -10.97 0.23
C GLU A 985 26.41 -10.64 -1.20
N GLU A 986 27.67 -10.26 -1.37
CA GLU A 986 28.27 -10.07 -2.71
C GLU A 986 28.28 -11.36 -3.54
N VAL A 987 28.56 -12.51 -2.92
CA VAL A 987 28.53 -13.82 -3.61
C VAL A 987 27.10 -14.17 -4.02
N TRP A 988 26.12 -13.95 -3.15
CA TRP A 988 24.70 -14.17 -3.46
C TRP A 988 24.20 -13.24 -4.57
N GLN A 989 24.58 -11.95 -4.54
CA GLN A 989 24.36 -10.97 -5.61
C GLN A 989 24.94 -11.44 -6.96
N LYS A 990 26.16 -11.98 -6.97
CA LYS A 990 26.80 -12.52 -8.19
C LYS A 990 26.09 -13.77 -8.70
N GLN A 991 25.68 -14.68 -7.80
CA GLN A 991 24.88 -15.86 -8.15
C GLN A 991 23.51 -15.49 -8.75
N MET A 992 22.79 -14.54 -8.15
CA MET A 992 21.47 -14.09 -8.63
C MET A 992 21.55 -13.52 -10.06
N ARG A 993 22.56 -12.69 -10.35
CA ARG A 993 22.79 -12.15 -11.71
C ARG A 993 23.15 -13.24 -12.72
N SER A 994 23.90 -14.26 -12.31
CA SER A 994 24.20 -15.44 -13.14
C SER A 994 22.93 -16.26 -13.44
N LEU A 995 22.06 -16.45 -12.45
CA LEU A 995 20.76 -17.11 -12.63
C LEU A 995 19.85 -16.32 -13.59
N GLN A 996 19.77 -15.00 -13.44
CA GLN A 996 18.98 -14.14 -14.34
C GLN A 996 19.52 -14.16 -15.78
N SER A 997 20.85 -14.14 -15.95
CA SER A 997 21.50 -14.25 -17.27
C SER A 997 21.16 -15.58 -17.95
N SER A 998 21.32 -16.70 -17.24
CA SER A 998 21.00 -18.04 -17.77
C SER A 998 19.50 -18.23 -18.04
N LEU A 999 18.61 -17.64 -17.23
CA LEU A 999 17.16 -17.60 -17.53
C LEU A 999 16.85 -16.80 -18.81
N SER A 1000 17.57 -15.70 -19.07
CA SER A 1000 17.41 -14.91 -20.29
C SER A 1000 17.88 -15.66 -21.55
N ILE A 1001 18.91 -16.51 -21.42
CA ILE A 1001 19.41 -17.39 -22.48
C ILE A 1001 18.40 -18.52 -22.73
N ALA A 1002 17.91 -19.18 -21.68
CA ALA A 1002 16.93 -20.25 -21.78
C ALA A 1002 15.61 -19.78 -22.44
N LYS A 1003 15.15 -18.56 -22.12
CA LYS A 1003 14.00 -17.93 -22.81
C LYS A 1003 14.27 -17.63 -24.29
N LYS A 1004 15.51 -17.29 -24.66
CA LYS A 1004 15.89 -17.07 -26.06
C LYS A 1004 15.96 -18.36 -26.88
N SER A 1005 16.39 -19.48 -26.29
CA SER A 1005 16.36 -20.78 -26.98
C SER A 1005 14.93 -21.33 -27.15
N LEU A 1006 14.08 -21.23 -26.12
CA LEU A 1006 12.67 -21.66 -26.22
C LEU A 1006 11.90 -20.86 -27.28
N ALA A 1007 12.19 -19.56 -27.43
CA ALA A 1007 11.58 -18.72 -28.45
C ALA A 1007 12.00 -19.04 -29.91
N VAL A 1008 12.93 -19.97 -30.12
CA VAL A 1008 13.30 -20.46 -31.46
C VAL A 1008 12.55 -21.76 -31.79
N ASP A 1009 12.50 -22.72 -30.86
CA ASP A 1009 11.83 -24.02 -31.09
C ASP A 1009 10.32 -23.90 -31.39
N ASP A 1010 9.62 -22.93 -30.78
CA ASP A 1010 8.19 -22.67 -31.06
C ASP A 1010 7.94 -22.06 -32.46
N SER A 1011 8.97 -21.55 -33.15
CA SER A 1011 8.82 -20.89 -34.46
C SER A 1011 8.77 -21.83 -35.66
N GLU A 1012 9.25 -23.08 -35.52
CA GLU A 1012 9.31 -24.07 -36.61
C GLU A 1012 8.15 -25.09 -36.61
N ARG A 1013 7.09 -24.88 -35.82
CA ARG A 1013 6.05 -25.91 -35.57
C ARG A 1013 4.59 -25.59 -35.89
N ASN A 1014 4.26 -24.41 -36.41
CA ASN A 1014 2.87 -24.07 -36.76
C ASN A 1014 2.73 -23.23 -38.06
N SER A 1015 3.17 -23.77 -39.19
CA SER A 1015 2.78 -23.25 -40.51
C SER A 1015 2.91 -24.30 -41.62
N ASP A 1016 1.94 -25.21 -41.74
CA ASP A 1016 1.82 -26.02 -42.96
C ASP A 1016 0.36 -26.40 -43.27
N ALA A 1017 -0.33 -25.55 -44.04
CA ALA A 1017 -1.68 -25.78 -44.53
C ALA A 1017 -1.96 -24.99 -45.84
N SER A 1018 -1.90 -25.72 -46.96
CA SER A 1018 -2.49 -25.44 -48.29
C SER A 1018 -1.93 -24.33 -49.21
N VAL A 1019 -1.26 -24.80 -50.28
CA VAL A 1019 -1.56 -24.57 -51.72
C VAL A 1019 -1.27 -23.21 -52.38
N ASN A 1020 -0.24 -23.24 -53.25
CA ASN A 1020 -0.03 -22.58 -54.56
C ASN A 1020 -0.22 -21.06 -54.74
N ASN A 1021 0.87 -20.36 -55.16
CA ASN A 1021 1.10 -20.06 -56.59
C ASN A 1021 2.54 -19.55 -56.87
N ALA A 1022 2.87 -19.25 -58.14
CA ALA A 1022 4.24 -19.19 -58.69
C ALA A 1022 4.78 -17.77 -59.03
N SER A 1023 5.83 -17.71 -59.87
CA SER A 1023 6.77 -16.59 -60.19
C SER A 1023 7.74 -16.25 -59.04
N ASP A 1024 9.07 -16.39 -59.13
CA ASP A 1024 10.10 -16.49 -60.22
C ASP A 1024 10.70 -15.15 -60.70
N ASP A 1025 11.98 -15.21 -61.11
CA ASP A 1025 12.91 -14.13 -61.51
C ASP A 1025 13.31 -13.08 -60.41
N ARG A 1026 14.60 -13.02 -59.97
CA ARG A 1026 15.73 -12.16 -60.44
C ARG A 1026 15.85 -10.79 -59.71
N GLU A 1027 17.01 -10.12 -59.57
CA GLU A 1027 18.40 -10.34 -60.05
C GLU A 1027 19.44 -9.59 -59.17
N TYR A 1028 20.74 -9.90 -59.33
CA TYR A 1028 21.98 -9.14 -58.96
C TYR A 1028 22.11 -8.54 -57.52
N SER A 1029 23.13 -8.85 -56.68
CA SER A 1029 24.60 -8.89 -56.84
C SER A 1029 25.20 -7.52 -57.24
N TRP A 1030 26.34 -7.01 -56.74
CA TRP A 1030 27.62 -7.57 -56.28
C TRP A 1030 28.12 -6.75 -55.05
N ASP A 1031 28.85 -7.23 -54.04
CA ASP A 1031 30.07 -8.09 -53.93
C ASP A 1031 31.41 -7.30 -54.00
N THR A 1032 32.53 -7.96 -53.64
CA THR A 1032 33.91 -7.49 -53.35
C THR A 1032 34.10 -6.89 -51.95
N GLY A 1033 35.14 -7.24 -51.17
CA GLY A 1033 36.24 -8.22 -51.30
C GLY A 1033 37.14 -8.11 -50.05
N THR A 1034 38.21 -8.86 -49.74
CA THR A 1034 39.03 -9.95 -50.35
C THR A 1034 39.90 -10.55 -49.18
N ASN A 1035 40.65 -11.66 -49.21
CA ASN A 1035 40.98 -12.66 -50.24
C ASN A 1035 41.48 -14.01 -49.62
N HIS A 1036 41.10 -15.14 -50.25
CA HIS A 1036 41.92 -16.35 -50.61
C HIS A 1036 42.81 -17.11 -49.59
N LYS A 1037 43.11 -18.42 -49.71
CA LYS A 1037 42.70 -19.62 -50.52
C LYS A 1037 43.22 -20.86 -49.74
N GLY A 1038 42.48 -21.93 -49.41
CA GLY A 1038 42.08 -23.09 -50.26
C GLY A 1038 43.03 -24.31 -50.05
N PRO A 1039 42.70 -25.57 -50.42
CA PRO A 1039 41.41 -26.16 -50.82
C PRO A 1039 41.10 -27.59 -50.22
N GLU A 1040 40.01 -28.21 -50.70
CA GLU A 1040 39.75 -29.67 -50.88
C GLU A 1040 39.30 -30.67 -49.77
N SER A 1041 38.28 -31.45 -50.17
CA SER A 1041 37.90 -32.83 -49.80
C SER A 1041 37.00 -33.11 -48.58
N ASN A 1042 36.28 -34.25 -48.64
CA ASN A 1042 35.16 -34.62 -47.77
C ASN A 1042 35.58 -35.09 -46.37
N GLY A 1043 34.86 -34.63 -45.34
CA GLY A 1043 34.90 -35.20 -43.99
C GLY A 1043 33.63 -34.87 -43.19
N LEU A 1044 33.05 -35.88 -42.53
CA LEU A 1044 31.86 -35.73 -41.69
C LEU A 1044 32.14 -34.81 -40.48
N ARG A 1045 31.15 -34.03 -40.05
CA ARG A 1045 31.12 -33.39 -38.72
C ARG A 1045 29.90 -33.87 -37.92
N PRO A 1046 30.09 -34.56 -36.77
CA PRO A 1046 28.99 -35.14 -36.01
C PRO A 1046 28.50 -34.27 -34.83
N THR A 1047 27.24 -34.50 -34.44
CA THR A 1047 26.68 -34.37 -33.08
C THR A 1047 27.08 -33.14 -32.22
N SER A 1048 26.33 -32.05 -32.32
CA SER A 1048 26.43 -30.89 -31.42
C SER A 1048 26.13 -31.23 -29.94
N ALA A 1049 25.12 -32.06 -29.68
CA ALA A 1049 24.70 -32.44 -28.33
C ALA A 1049 25.71 -33.30 -27.56
N GLY A 1050 26.53 -34.11 -28.26
CA GLY A 1050 27.57 -34.92 -27.62
C GLY A 1050 28.74 -34.06 -27.11
N LEU A 1051 29.11 -33.02 -27.86
CA LEU A 1051 30.19 -32.10 -27.52
C LEU A 1051 29.87 -31.25 -26.29
N SER A 1052 28.63 -30.75 -26.15
CA SER A 1052 28.28 -29.89 -25.00
C SER A 1052 28.36 -30.61 -23.65
N VAL A 1053 28.04 -31.91 -23.59
CA VAL A 1053 28.18 -32.72 -22.37
C VAL A 1053 29.66 -32.97 -22.02
N ILE A 1054 30.52 -33.15 -23.03
CA ILE A 1054 31.97 -33.26 -22.83
C ILE A 1054 32.55 -31.92 -22.33
N SER A 1055 32.19 -30.80 -22.95
CA SER A 1055 32.60 -29.46 -22.51
C SER A 1055 32.19 -29.19 -21.06
N ARG A 1056 30.94 -29.50 -20.68
CA ARG A 1056 30.46 -29.27 -19.30
C ARG A 1056 31.18 -30.12 -18.24
N LEU A 1057 31.62 -31.33 -18.60
CA LEU A 1057 32.46 -32.16 -17.72
C LEU A 1057 33.89 -31.63 -17.63
N ALA A 1058 34.47 -31.15 -18.73
CA ALA A 1058 35.78 -30.49 -18.72
C ALA A 1058 35.77 -29.22 -17.87
N GLU A 1059 34.72 -28.40 -17.95
CA GLU A 1059 34.53 -27.22 -17.09
C GLU A 1059 34.36 -27.60 -15.61
N GLU A 1060 33.60 -28.66 -15.28
CA GLU A 1060 33.52 -29.17 -13.89
C GLU A 1060 34.90 -29.63 -13.40
N PHE A 1061 35.68 -30.31 -14.25
CA PHE A 1061 37.03 -30.77 -13.90
C PHE A 1061 37.98 -29.61 -13.64
N GLU A 1062 38.04 -28.61 -14.52
CA GLU A 1062 38.91 -27.45 -14.40
C GLU A 1062 38.57 -26.65 -13.12
N GLN A 1063 37.29 -26.37 -12.89
CA GLN A 1063 36.81 -25.65 -11.71
C GLN A 1063 37.12 -26.41 -10.41
N ARG A 1064 36.97 -27.74 -10.38
CA ARG A 1064 37.29 -28.57 -9.22
C ARG A 1064 38.79 -28.70 -8.99
N SER A 1065 39.57 -28.83 -10.06
CA SER A 1065 41.04 -28.87 -10.02
C SER A 1065 41.59 -27.61 -9.36
N GLN A 1066 41.10 -26.43 -9.77
CA GLN A 1066 41.47 -25.14 -9.19
C GLN A 1066 41.15 -25.09 -7.68
N VAL A 1067 39.92 -25.43 -7.27
CA VAL A 1067 39.52 -25.42 -5.84
C VAL A 1067 40.37 -26.37 -4.99
N PHE A 1068 40.64 -27.59 -5.44
CA PHE A 1068 41.51 -28.52 -4.71
C PHE A 1068 42.97 -28.03 -4.66
N GLY A 1069 43.43 -27.29 -5.67
CA GLY A 1069 44.74 -26.62 -5.69
C GLY A 1069 44.83 -25.48 -4.67
N ASP A 1070 43.82 -24.62 -4.62
CA ASP A 1070 43.75 -23.48 -3.70
C ASP A 1070 43.59 -23.93 -2.24
N ASP A 1071 42.73 -24.94 -1.96
CA ASP A 1071 42.61 -25.57 -0.64
C ASP A 1071 43.95 -26.18 -0.18
N ALA A 1072 44.67 -26.87 -1.08
CA ALA A 1072 45.97 -27.46 -0.77
C ALA A 1072 47.05 -26.38 -0.54
N LYS A 1073 47.02 -25.29 -1.31
CA LYS A 1073 47.91 -24.14 -1.15
C LYS A 1073 47.68 -23.42 0.18
N PHE A 1074 46.43 -23.17 0.56
CA PHE A 1074 46.06 -22.62 1.86
C PHE A 1074 46.56 -23.50 3.02
N LEU A 1075 46.40 -24.83 2.94
CA LEU A 1075 46.93 -25.74 3.96
C LEU A 1075 48.46 -25.75 4.02
N VAL A 1076 49.17 -25.45 2.93
CA VAL A 1076 50.63 -25.25 2.91
C VAL A 1076 51.01 -23.90 3.54
N GLU A 1077 50.27 -22.83 3.28
CA GLU A 1077 50.48 -21.49 3.87
C GLU A 1077 50.19 -21.45 5.38
N VAL A 1078 49.21 -22.23 5.85
CA VAL A 1078 49.01 -22.49 7.29
C VAL A 1078 50.17 -23.32 7.87
N LYS A 1079 50.66 -24.34 7.13
CA LYS A 1079 51.75 -25.20 7.60
C LYS A 1079 53.13 -24.52 7.58
N SER A 1080 53.34 -23.51 6.73
CA SER A 1080 54.55 -22.68 6.72
C SER A 1080 54.56 -21.60 7.81
N GLY A 1081 53.47 -21.44 8.55
CA GLY A 1081 53.32 -20.40 9.57
C GLY A 1081 53.03 -19.00 9.01
N GLN A 1082 52.65 -18.88 7.74
CA GLN A 1082 52.27 -17.60 7.12
C GLN A 1082 50.83 -17.19 7.47
N VAL A 1083 50.00 -18.14 7.92
CA VAL A 1083 48.62 -17.90 8.36
C VAL A 1083 48.36 -18.65 9.67
N GLU A 1084 48.08 -17.93 10.76
CA GLU A 1084 47.67 -18.53 12.03
C GLU A 1084 46.21 -19.02 11.96
N ALA A 1085 46.03 -20.31 11.66
CA ALA A 1085 44.74 -20.99 11.72
C ALA A 1085 44.74 -22.08 12.80
N ASN A 1086 43.68 -22.13 13.62
CA ASN A 1086 43.58 -23.05 14.76
C ASN A 1086 43.12 -24.46 14.32
N LEU A 1087 43.87 -25.03 13.38
CA LEU A 1087 43.60 -26.27 12.63
C LEU A 1087 44.88 -27.11 12.52
N ASN A 1088 44.75 -28.43 12.43
CA ASN A 1088 45.90 -29.31 12.21
C ASN A 1088 46.07 -29.55 10.69
N PRO A 1089 47.07 -28.95 10.00
CA PRO A 1089 47.17 -29.03 8.54
C PRO A 1089 47.42 -30.46 8.06
N ASP A 1090 48.18 -31.27 8.80
CA ASP A 1090 48.43 -32.68 8.46
C ASP A 1090 47.21 -33.59 8.69
N ARG A 1091 46.16 -33.13 9.39
CA ARG A 1091 44.86 -33.82 9.45
C ARG A 1091 43.99 -33.43 8.27
N GLU A 1092 43.82 -32.14 8.02
CA GLU A 1092 42.92 -31.67 6.95
C GLU A 1092 43.52 -31.93 5.56
N LEU A 1093 44.85 -31.94 5.36
CA LEU A 1093 45.46 -32.36 4.10
C LEU A 1093 45.21 -33.84 3.77
N ARG A 1094 45.17 -34.71 4.79
CA ARG A 1094 44.76 -36.12 4.63
C ARG A 1094 43.27 -36.23 4.27
N ARG A 1095 42.42 -35.41 4.89
CA ARG A 1095 40.98 -35.33 4.57
C ARG A 1095 40.72 -34.81 3.16
N LEU A 1096 41.41 -33.74 2.74
CA LEU A 1096 41.35 -33.17 1.40
C LEU A 1096 41.78 -34.21 0.35
N LYS A 1097 42.87 -34.94 0.60
CA LYS A 1097 43.31 -36.05 -0.27
C LYS A 1097 42.27 -37.18 -0.36
N GLN A 1098 41.60 -37.52 0.74
CA GLN A 1098 40.54 -38.53 0.74
C GLN A 1098 39.28 -38.05 0.00
N MET A 1099 38.92 -36.77 0.13
CA MET A 1099 37.84 -36.14 -0.62
C MET A 1099 38.17 -36.07 -2.12
N PHE A 1100 39.41 -35.73 -2.49
CA PHE A 1100 39.89 -35.72 -3.87
C PHE A 1100 39.82 -37.10 -4.52
N GLU A 1101 40.34 -38.16 -3.89
CA GLU A 1101 40.24 -39.53 -4.44
C GLU A 1101 38.79 -40.03 -4.51
N THR A 1102 37.91 -39.58 -3.60
CA THR A 1102 36.48 -39.90 -3.66
C THR A 1102 35.81 -39.20 -4.85
N TRP A 1103 36.02 -37.90 -5.03
CA TRP A 1103 35.51 -37.14 -6.17
C TRP A 1103 36.08 -37.64 -7.52
N LYS A 1104 37.37 -37.94 -7.57
CA LYS A 1104 38.05 -38.52 -8.74
C LYS A 1104 37.47 -39.88 -9.14
N LYS A 1105 37.09 -40.72 -8.16
CA LYS A 1105 36.42 -42.01 -8.42
C LYS A 1105 35.00 -41.83 -8.96
N ASP A 1106 34.25 -40.86 -8.44
CA ASP A 1106 32.92 -40.47 -8.89
C ASP A 1106 32.94 -39.85 -10.30
N TYR A 1107 33.79 -38.85 -10.53
CA TYR A 1107 33.99 -38.23 -11.84
C TYR A 1107 34.43 -39.26 -12.90
N ALA A 1108 35.30 -40.21 -12.54
CA ALA A 1108 35.66 -41.33 -13.42
C ALA A 1108 34.52 -42.33 -13.65
N ALA A 1109 33.53 -42.45 -12.77
CA ALA A 1109 32.29 -43.19 -13.04
C ALA A 1109 31.42 -42.42 -14.05
N ARG A 1110 31.12 -41.15 -13.79
CA ARG A 1110 30.32 -40.28 -14.66
C ARG A 1110 30.92 -40.18 -16.07
N LEU A 1111 32.24 -40.04 -16.20
CA LEU A 1111 32.94 -40.04 -17.50
C LEU A 1111 32.76 -41.34 -18.30
N ARG A 1112 32.68 -42.50 -17.62
CA ARG A 1112 32.38 -43.79 -18.26
C ARG A 1112 30.93 -43.89 -18.68
N GLU A 1113 29.99 -43.39 -17.88
CA GLU A 1113 28.57 -43.32 -18.25
C GLU A 1113 28.35 -42.42 -19.46
N THR A 1114 28.95 -41.22 -19.50
CA THR A 1114 28.91 -40.34 -20.69
C THR A 1114 29.50 -41.03 -21.92
N LYS A 1115 30.60 -41.78 -21.78
CA LYS A 1115 31.18 -42.56 -22.88
C LYS A 1115 30.23 -43.68 -23.37
N VAL A 1116 29.48 -44.31 -22.47
CA VAL A 1116 28.44 -45.30 -22.84
C VAL A 1116 27.25 -44.63 -23.53
N VAL A 1117 26.84 -43.42 -23.11
CA VAL A 1117 25.77 -42.65 -23.75
C VAL A 1117 26.17 -42.20 -25.17
N LEU A 1118 27.41 -41.73 -25.35
CA LEU A 1118 27.95 -41.39 -26.67
C LEU A 1118 28.02 -42.62 -27.60
N ASN A 1119 28.42 -43.79 -27.07
CA ASN A 1119 28.41 -45.05 -27.84
C ASN A 1119 26.98 -45.55 -28.17
N LYS A 1120 25.94 -45.13 -27.45
CA LYS A 1120 24.54 -45.42 -27.81
C LYS A 1120 24.06 -44.49 -28.93
N LEU A 1121 24.29 -43.18 -28.77
CA LEU A 1121 23.96 -42.17 -29.80
C LEU A 1121 24.61 -42.49 -31.16
N GLY A 1122 25.85 -43.01 -31.16
CA GLY A 1122 26.53 -43.45 -32.38
C GLY A 1122 26.02 -44.75 -33.02
N ASN A 1123 25.05 -45.44 -32.42
CA ASN A 1123 24.51 -46.72 -32.91
C ASN A 1123 23.03 -46.65 -33.34
N GLU A 1124 22.29 -45.59 -33.00
CA GLU A 1124 20.84 -45.53 -33.25
C GLU A 1124 20.45 -45.13 -34.69
N GLU A 1125 21.37 -44.56 -35.49
CA GLU A 1125 21.16 -44.33 -36.93
C GLU A 1125 21.16 -45.64 -37.78
N GLY A 1126 21.48 -46.80 -37.17
CA GLY A 1126 21.75 -48.04 -37.89
C GLY A 1126 20.69 -49.15 -37.83
N ALA A 1127 19.53 -48.96 -37.16
CA ALA A 1127 18.64 -50.10 -36.84
C ALA A 1127 17.12 -49.80 -36.69
N LEU A 1128 16.52 -48.98 -37.56
CA LEU A 1128 15.06 -48.70 -37.52
C LEU A 1128 14.20 -49.44 -38.57
N ASP A 1129 14.53 -50.69 -38.93
CA ASP A 1129 13.58 -51.59 -39.60
C ASP A 1129 13.70 -53.05 -39.12
N ARG A 1130 12.92 -53.41 -38.09
CA ARG A 1130 12.09 -54.64 -38.01
C ARG A 1130 11.40 -54.82 -36.65
N VAL A 1131 10.35 -55.66 -36.65
CA VAL A 1131 9.59 -56.21 -35.50
C VAL A 1131 8.70 -55.25 -34.71
N LYS A 1132 7.42 -55.20 -35.10
CA LYS A 1132 6.30 -54.90 -34.19
C LYS A 1132 5.87 -56.17 -33.42
N LYS A 1133 5.24 -55.97 -32.24
CA LYS A 1133 4.39 -56.88 -31.44
C LYS A 1133 5.06 -57.77 -30.37
N LYS A 1134 4.28 -57.98 -29.28
CA LYS A 1134 4.46 -58.88 -28.12
C LYS A 1134 5.51 -58.38 -27.09
N TRP A 1135 5.37 -58.62 -25.77
CA TRP A 1135 4.35 -59.41 -25.03
C TRP A 1135 4.15 -58.90 -23.58
N TRP A 1136 3.12 -59.41 -22.90
CA TRP A 1136 2.95 -59.27 -21.44
C TRP A 1136 3.66 -60.43 -20.70
N GLY A 1137 4.29 -60.15 -19.55
CA GLY A 1137 4.13 -61.00 -18.37
C GLY A 1137 5.36 -61.68 -17.71
N ARG A 1138 5.28 -61.71 -16.37
CA ARG A 1138 5.84 -62.68 -15.39
C ARG A 1138 7.33 -62.68 -14.94
N ARG A 1139 7.44 -62.49 -13.61
CA ARG A 1139 8.18 -63.27 -12.59
C ARG A 1139 9.68 -63.03 -12.29
N ASN A 1140 9.87 -62.44 -11.11
CA ASN A 1140 10.56 -63.00 -9.93
C ASN A 1140 12.06 -63.43 -9.96
N SER A 1141 12.84 -62.73 -9.13
CA SER A 1141 13.57 -63.27 -7.97
C SER A 1141 14.94 -63.99 -8.10
N THR A 1142 16.00 -63.20 -7.91
CA THR A 1142 17.19 -63.45 -7.03
C THR A 1142 17.74 -62.07 -6.66
N ARG A 1143 18.12 -61.67 -5.44
CA ARG A 1143 18.65 -62.29 -4.19
C ARG A 1143 20.16 -62.56 -4.20
N TYR A 1144 20.83 -62.07 -3.15
CA TYR A 1144 22.27 -61.99 -2.89
C TYR A 1144 23.01 -60.93 -3.72
N THR A 1145 23.97 -60.17 -3.16
CA THR A 1145 24.47 -60.11 -1.76
C THR A 1145 24.19 -58.75 -1.12
#